data_AF-A0A1Q3QNU8-F1
#
_entry.id   AF-A0A1Q3QNU8-F1
#
_cell.length_a   1.000
_cell.length_b   1.000
_cell.length_c   1.000
_cell.angle_alpha   90.00
_cell.angle_beta   90.00
_cell.angle_gamma   90.00
#
_symmetry.space_group_name_H-M   'P 1'
#
loop_
_entity.id
_entity.type
_entity.pdbx_description
1 polymer ?
#
loop_
_entity_poly.entity_id
_entity_poly.type
_entity_poly.pdbx_seq_one_letter_code
_entity_poly.pdbx_strand_id
1 'polypeptide(L)'
;MPLDPLKVDIASRISARFLNMRQPSPRKPLAVLVRDAGILDEMEFRSLVRVENNRTEYFPTLGTFAILNEDDEKYVRARGGVLKVLHTLINLYEVDEPSTQYSREQFLERIRQRYDSVDPDEIDLGLYLVSGEFGAIQSFGRSADGTQVASFTIAETVLKIADPLAAWNQRVAIARNNASAPAATFEAAARIRFEDAVSEIYDPAIQDNRALVKQYENAGIAEAGNFARRAADDVLKGFRIIEEIFKSIYLAPFSDRLEPSMELLLRQILETTFIEQTSRAEGVARNLCMSFIAPLSDRFGTIEGNIKDTGNKMKERLSNAITLQAMQGFALETSQDDVEDDATELEVSGSAKSPNVFISYAWESEELKRWVLEFARHLRGDGIDVTLDRWHLGLGDNRFQFMERAVTRSAFVLVICTPTYTEKSEGRTGGVGYESNIITSSIAEKAGKQKFIPVLRSGDWSQSVPVWLKFAVGCDLRGNPYSPEHFKDLLKTLHRKKADAPALGPVPSFDDEAESQIVNTDERIELEESSSPFLQLPDELSVKEHELLDAATNDPDEQITYRRSNGKEILQANGKSFLESANRRTRAAWLAAFRALQQRGLIEVSWEDRTAYHVTDSGYRASDGLGKFKRWKTNEILLRALYMNANPDSIVIKCSGVVEVPPTFYADNVGADGHIMRSLKQDRSLCVEGVEQGVTDSLRWKPTDVSFTNDETGELVEFRVRGLRSAEPGSLLLETNG
;
A
#
# COMPACT_ATOMS: atom_id res chain seq x y z
N MET A 1 -3.84 -15.94 -24.96
CA MET A 1 -5.02 -15.37 -24.27
C MET A 1 -5.95 -14.82 -25.34
N PRO A 2 -7.25 -15.16 -25.34
CA PRO A 2 -8.15 -14.75 -26.42
C PRO A 2 -8.24 -13.21 -26.49
N LEU A 3 -8.25 -12.66 -27.71
CA LEU A 3 -8.44 -11.23 -27.94
C LEU A 3 -9.87 -10.83 -27.53
N ASP A 4 -10.01 -9.67 -26.91
CA ASP A 4 -11.31 -9.10 -26.58
C ASP A 4 -12.09 -8.78 -27.88
N PRO A 5 -13.24 -9.43 -28.13
CA PRO A 5 -14.02 -9.23 -29.35
C PRO A 5 -14.44 -7.77 -29.57
N LEU A 6 -14.65 -7.00 -28.49
CA LEU A 6 -15.09 -5.62 -28.59
C LEU A 6 -13.97 -4.70 -29.07
N LYS A 7 -12.72 -4.93 -28.63
CA LYS A 7 -11.55 -4.18 -29.12
C LYS A 7 -11.28 -4.46 -30.60
N VAL A 8 -11.48 -5.71 -31.02
CA VAL A 8 -11.33 -6.10 -32.44
C VAL A 8 -12.41 -5.43 -33.30
N ASP A 9 -13.66 -5.36 -32.85
CA ASP A 9 -14.73 -4.64 -33.58
C ASP A 9 -14.44 -3.14 -33.70
N ILE A 10 -14.01 -2.49 -32.60
CA ILE A 10 -13.64 -1.07 -32.60
C ILE A 10 -12.47 -0.82 -33.54
N ALA A 11 -11.41 -1.63 -33.46
CA ALA A 11 -10.26 -1.52 -34.34
C ALA A 11 -10.65 -1.68 -35.82
N SER A 12 -11.51 -2.64 -36.13
CA SER A 12 -12.01 -2.85 -37.49
C SER A 12 -12.72 -1.60 -38.03
N ARG A 13 -13.55 -0.94 -37.21
CA ARG A 13 -14.25 0.31 -37.58
C ARG A 13 -13.30 1.48 -37.77
N ILE A 14 -12.34 1.67 -36.87
CA ILE A 14 -11.36 2.76 -36.94
C ILE A 14 -10.49 2.59 -38.19
N SER A 15 -9.97 1.38 -38.42
CA SER A 15 -9.18 1.06 -39.61
C SER A 15 -9.98 1.22 -40.90
N ALA A 16 -11.24 0.79 -40.94
CA ALA A 16 -12.09 0.95 -42.12
C ALA A 16 -12.35 2.43 -42.45
N ARG A 17 -12.67 3.25 -41.44
CA ARG A 17 -12.87 4.69 -41.65
C ARG A 17 -11.58 5.38 -42.11
N PHE A 18 -10.45 5.05 -41.51
CA PHE A 18 -9.16 5.61 -41.90
C PHE A 18 -8.79 5.28 -43.35
N LEU A 19 -8.94 4.03 -43.77
CA LEU A 19 -8.61 3.59 -45.12
C LEU A 19 -9.58 4.14 -46.18
N ASN A 20 -10.88 4.14 -45.88
CA ASN A 20 -11.89 4.51 -46.88
C ASN A 20 -12.12 6.01 -46.98
N MET A 21 -12.04 6.72 -45.84
CA MET A 21 -12.42 8.14 -45.77
C MET A 21 -11.22 9.06 -45.57
N ARG A 22 -10.01 8.53 -45.33
CA ARG A 22 -8.80 9.32 -45.00
C ARG A 22 -9.10 10.34 -43.89
N GLN A 23 -9.81 9.89 -42.85
CA GLN A 23 -10.21 10.71 -41.72
C GLN A 23 -10.01 9.95 -40.42
N PRO A 24 -9.70 10.65 -39.31
CA PRO A 24 -9.73 10.04 -38.00
C PRO A 24 -11.17 9.67 -37.59
N SER A 25 -11.26 8.80 -36.58
CA SER A 25 -12.53 8.34 -36.05
C SER A 25 -12.94 9.18 -34.84
N PRO A 26 -14.12 9.83 -34.86
CA PRO A 26 -14.55 10.66 -33.74
C PRO A 26 -14.86 9.79 -32.51
N ARG A 27 -14.38 10.20 -31.34
CA ARG A 27 -14.55 9.47 -30.06
C ARG A 27 -16.01 9.38 -29.65
N LYS A 28 -16.78 10.46 -29.71
CA LYS A 28 -18.16 10.51 -29.22
C LYS A 28 -19.08 9.49 -29.92
N PRO A 29 -19.11 9.37 -31.25
CA PRO A 29 -19.87 8.32 -31.93
C PRO A 29 -19.43 6.89 -31.57
N LEU A 30 -18.12 6.65 -31.42
CA LEU A 30 -17.61 5.35 -30.98
C LEU A 30 -18.07 5.02 -29.55
N ALA A 31 -17.99 5.98 -28.62
CA ALA A 31 -18.43 5.80 -27.24
C ALA A 31 -19.94 5.51 -27.13
N VAL A 32 -20.76 6.20 -27.94
CA VAL A 32 -22.21 5.96 -28.02
C VAL A 32 -22.53 4.56 -28.56
N LEU A 33 -21.78 4.11 -29.57
CA LEU A 33 -21.97 2.81 -30.19
C LEU A 33 -21.59 1.67 -29.24
N VAL A 34 -20.46 1.81 -28.55
CA VAL A 34 -19.89 0.79 -27.68
C VAL A 34 -20.55 0.78 -26.30
N ARG A 35 -21.14 1.91 -25.87
CA ARG A 35 -21.73 2.13 -24.54
C ARG A 35 -20.79 1.87 -23.37
N ASP A 36 -19.49 1.85 -23.64
CA ASP A 36 -18.41 1.71 -22.69
C ASP A 36 -17.33 2.73 -23.09
N ALA A 37 -17.20 3.81 -22.31
CA ALA A 37 -16.16 4.80 -22.55
C ALA A 37 -14.78 4.30 -22.08
N GLY A 38 -14.75 3.40 -21.10
CA GLY A 38 -13.53 2.87 -20.49
C GLY A 38 -12.70 2.04 -21.46
N ILE A 39 -13.35 1.30 -22.37
CA ILE A 39 -12.62 0.51 -23.37
C ILE A 39 -11.88 1.38 -24.41
N LEU A 40 -12.41 2.55 -24.75
CA LEU A 40 -11.73 3.49 -25.65
C LEU A 40 -10.52 4.12 -24.97
N ASP A 41 -10.63 4.43 -23.67
CA ASP A 41 -9.52 4.90 -22.84
C ASP A 41 -8.44 3.82 -22.70
N GLU A 42 -8.86 2.56 -22.56
CA GLU A 42 -7.95 1.42 -22.52
C GLU A 42 -7.21 1.22 -23.86
N MET A 43 -7.90 1.34 -24.99
CA MET A 43 -7.29 1.24 -26.32
C MET A 43 -6.28 2.37 -26.58
N GLU A 44 -6.58 3.60 -26.15
CA GLU A 44 -5.64 4.73 -26.17
C GLU A 44 -4.40 4.42 -25.33
N PHE A 45 -4.61 4.00 -24.08
CA PHE A 45 -3.53 3.69 -23.14
C PHE A 45 -2.58 2.61 -23.68
N ARG A 46 -3.13 1.57 -24.30
CA ARG A 46 -2.38 0.44 -24.84
C ARG A 46 -1.70 0.72 -26.17
N SER A 47 -1.70 1.97 -26.63
CA SER A 47 -1.19 2.38 -27.94
C SER A 47 -1.87 1.64 -29.10
N LEU A 48 -3.10 1.16 -28.90
CA LEU A 48 -3.92 0.56 -29.95
C LEU A 48 -4.61 1.61 -30.80
N VAL A 49 -4.67 2.87 -30.34
CA VAL A 49 -5.10 4.04 -31.11
C VAL A 49 -4.27 5.25 -30.68
N ARG A 50 -4.08 6.22 -31.58
CA ARG A 50 -3.40 7.49 -31.31
C ARG A 50 -4.42 8.62 -31.26
N VAL A 51 -4.23 9.55 -30.34
CA VAL A 51 -5.14 10.67 -30.11
C VAL A 51 -4.51 11.98 -30.52
N GLU A 52 -5.32 12.91 -31.01
CA GLU A 52 -4.91 14.30 -31.23
C GLU A 52 -5.13 15.17 -29.98
N ASN A 53 -4.49 16.34 -29.92
CA ASN A 53 -4.33 17.22 -28.76
C ASN A 53 -5.61 17.55 -27.94
N ASN A 54 -6.82 17.26 -28.46
CA ASN A 54 -8.11 17.51 -27.79
C ASN A 54 -8.90 16.26 -27.39
N ARG A 55 -8.37 15.03 -27.53
CA ARG A 55 -9.08 13.78 -27.17
C ARG A 55 -10.41 13.51 -27.90
N THR A 56 -10.68 14.22 -28.98
CA THR A 56 -11.93 14.10 -29.74
C THR A 56 -11.86 13.08 -30.87
N GLU A 57 -10.67 12.72 -31.33
CA GLU A 57 -10.47 11.94 -32.55
C GLU A 57 -9.34 10.91 -32.41
N TYR A 58 -9.57 9.73 -33.01
CA TYR A 58 -8.67 8.58 -32.99
C TYR A 58 -8.11 8.26 -34.37
N PHE A 59 -6.78 8.19 -34.44
CA PHE A 59 -6.05 7.64 -35.57
C PHE A 59 -5.64 6.20 -35.27
N PRO A 60 -5.66 5.30 -36.27
CA PRO A 60 -5.14 3.96 -36.07
C PRO A 60 -3.63 3.98 -35.89
N THR A 61 -3.12 3.08 -35.07
CA THR A 61 -1.70 2.74 -34.88
C THR A 61 -1.42 1.38 -35.54
N LEU A 62 -0.16 0.91 -35.50
CA LEU A 62 0.11 -0.47 -35.91
C LEU A 62 -0.63 -1.44 -35.01
N GLY A 63 -0.77 -1.11 -33.72
CA GLY A 63 -1.58 -1.84 -32.76
C GLY A 63 -3.02 -2.05 -33.23
N THR A 64 -3.68 -1.04 -33.82
CA THR A 64 -5.04 -1.18 -34.37
C THR A 64 -5.13 -2.26 -35.42
N PHE A 65 -4.19 -2.29 -36.36
CA PHE A 65 -4.19 -3.27 -37.45
C PHE A 65 -3.76 -4.65 -36.96
N ALA A 66 -2.79 -4.72 -36.04
CA ALA A 66 -2.22 -5.97 -35.53
C ALA A 66 -3.22 -6.87 -34.77
N ILE A 67 -4.26 -6.28 -34.19
CA ILE A 67 -5.28 -7.02 -33.43
C ILE A 67 -6.46 -7.50 -34.29
N LEU A 68 -6.47 -7.14 -35.58
CA LEU A 68 -7.40 -7.74 -36.55
C LEU A 68 -7.01 -9.20 -36.81
N ASN A 69 -7.97 -9.96 -37.33
CA ASN A 69 -7.72 -11.34 -37.76
C ASN A 69 -6.73 -11.35 -38.93
N GLU A 70 -5.91 -12.40 -39.02
CA GLU A 70 -4.84 -12.47 -40.03
C GLU A 70 -5.36 -12.60 -41.47
N ASP A 71 -6.59 -13.07 -41.63
CA ASP A 71 -7.33 -13.17 -42.87
C ASP A 71 -8.10 -11.88 -43.23
N ASP A 72 -8.16 -10.88 -42.33
CA ASP A 72 -8.77 -9.59 -42.64
C ASP A 72 -7.92 -8.84 -43.68
N GLU A 73 -8.56 -8.40 -44.78
CA GLU A 73 -7.91 -7.65 -45.86
C GLU A 73 -7.12 -6.43 -45.35
N LYS A 74 -7.61 -5.77 -44.28
CA LYS A 74 -6.95 -4.60 -43.68
C LYS A 74 -5.65 -4.98 -42.98
N TYR A 75 -5.60 -6.16 -42.33
CA TYR A 75 -4.37 -6.70 -41.74
C TYR A 75 -3.36 -7.06 -42.83
N VAL A 76 -3.81 -7.78 -43.88
CA VAL A 76 -2.97 -8.21 -44.99
C VAL A 76 -2.35 -7.00 -45.69
N ARG A 77 -3.14 -5.95 -45.94
CA ARG A 77 -2.68 -4.70 -46.56
C ARG A 77 -1.68 -3.95 -45.68
N ALA A 78 -1.93 -3.82 -44.38
CA ALA A 78 -1.00 -3.19 -43.44
C ALA A 78 0.34 -3.93 -43.38
N ARG A 79 0.31 -5.26 -43.28
CA ARG A 79 1.50 -6.11 -43.29
C ARG A 79 2.29 -5.95 -44.58
N GLY A 80 1.62 -6.04 -45.74
CA GLY A 80 2.27 -5.90 -47.05
C GLY A 80 2.96 -4.55 -47.22
N GLY A 81 2.27 -3.47 -46.84
CA GLY A 81 2.81 -2.11 -46.89
C GLY A 81 4.04 -1.94 -46.01
N VAL A 82 3.97 -2.34 -44.73
CA VAL A 82 5.10 -2.20 -43.79
C VAL A 82 6.33 -2.98 -44.27
N LEU A 83 6.16 -4.20 -44.78
CA LEU A 83 7.29 -4.99 -45.28
C LEU A 83 7.96 -4.34 -46.50
N LYS A 84 7.18 -3.87 -47.48
CA LYS A 84 7.72 -3.18 -48.67
C LYS A 84 8.47 -1.91 -48.28
N VAL A 85 7.91 -1.14 -47.35
CA VAL A 85 8.50 0.11 -46.85
C VAL A 85 9.81 -0.17 -46.11
N LEU A 86 9.83 -1.06 -45.12
CA LEU A 86 11.03 -1.37 -44.34
C LEU A 86 12.16 -1.92 -45.22
N HIS A 87 11.88 -2.85 -46.13
CA HIS A 87 12.88 -3.35 -47.08
C HIS A 87 13.50 -2.22 -47.90
N THR A 88 12.67 -1.26 -48.34
CA THR A 88 13.13 -0.13 -49.14
C THR A 88 13.94 0.85 -48.31
N LEU A 89 13.53 1.14 -47.07
CA LEU A 89 14.27 2.03 -46.17
C LEU A 89 15.65 1.48 -45.79
N ILE A 90 15.75 0.18 -45.49
CA ILE A 90 17.03 -0.48 -45.19
C ILE A 90 17.97 -0.33 -46.39
N ASN A 91 17.48 -0.63 -47.60
CA ASN A 91 18.29 -0.52 -48.80
C ASN A 91 18.69 0.92 -49.13
N LEU A 92 17.79 1.89 -48.98
CA LEU A 92 18.10 3.30 -49.21
C LEU A 92 19.11 3.85 -48.22
N TYR A 93 19.07 3.40 -46.95
CA TYR A 93 20.06 3.81 -45.96
C TYR A 93 21.48 3.30 -46.28
N GLU A 94 21.59 2.11 -46.89
CA GLU A 94 22.88 1.55 -47.31
C GLU A 94 23.48 2.27 -48.53
N VAL A 95 22.64 2.91 -49.35
CA VAL A 95 23.04 3.43 -50.67
C VAL A 95 23.14 4.97 -50.69
N ASP A 96 22.23 5.67 -50.03
CA ASP A 96 22.10 7.13 -50.09
C ASP A 96 22.68 7.80 -48.82
N GLU A 97 22.96 9.11 -48.86
CA GLU A 97 23.60 9.82 -47.74
C GLU A 97 22.67 9.90 -46.49
N PRO A 98 23.19 9.85 -45.25
CA PRO A 98 22.39 9.80 -44.01
C PRO A 98 21.43 10.98 -43.79
N SER A 99 21.63 12.12 -44.47
CA SER A 99 20.79 13.32 -44.33
C SER A 99 19.79 13.50 -45.47
N THR A 100 19.67 12.52 -46.37
CA THR A 100 18.78 12.60 -47.53
C THR A 100 17.31 12.69 -47.09
N GLN A 101 16.64 13.75 -47.54
CA GLN A 101 15.20 13.91 -47.35
C GLN A 101 14.46 13.34 -48.56
N TYR A 102 13.49 12.46 -48.31
CA TYR A 102 12.65 11.85 -49.33
C TYR A 102 11.26 12.47 -49.30
N SER A 103 10.76 12.85 -50.47
CA SER A 103 9.33 13.09 -50.68
C SER A 103 8.58 11.77 -50.90
N ARG A 104 7.26 11.81 -50.66
CA ARG A 104 6.36 10.69 -50.96
C ARG A 104 6.53 10.17 -52.40
N GLU A 105 6.58 11.07 -53.38
CA GLU A 105 6.68 10.71 -54.81
C GLU A 105 8.02 10.04 -55.13
N GLN A 106 9.12 10.59 -54.61
CA GLN A 106 10.45 9.98 -54.78
C GLN A 106 10.51 8.58 -54.16
N PHE A 107 9.93 8.40 -52.98
CA PHE A 107 9.93 7.11 -52.30
C PHE A 107 9.08 6.06 -53.02
N LEU A 108 7.90 6.44 -53.52
CA LEU A 108 7.05 5.56 -54.34
C LEU A 108 7.78 5.09 -55.61
N GLU A 109 8.55 5.98 -56.24
CA GLU A 109 9.33 5.62 -57.43
C GLU A 109 10.42 4.58 -57.11
N ARG A 110 11.12 4.73 -55.97
CA ARG A 110 12.09 3.72 -55.50
C ARG A 110 11.45 2.36 -55.27
N ILE A 111 10.22 2.32 -54.74
CA ILE A 111 9.49 1.06 -54.49
C ILE A 111 9.06 0.41 -55.81
N ARG A 112 8.58 1.18 -56.79
CA ARG A 112 8.20 0.67 -58.12
C ARG A 112 9.37 0.07 -58.89
N GLN A 113 10.58 0.53 -58.65
CA GLN A 113 11.78 -0.06 -59.23
C GLN A 113 12.10 -1.46 -58.66
N ARG A 114 11.54 -1.82 -57.51
CA ARG A 114 11.82 -3.08 -56.79
C ARG A 114 10.69 -4.11 -56.87
N TYR A 115 9.45 -3.67 -57.04
CA TYR A 115 8.27 -4.53 -57.00
C TYR A 115 7.41 -4.34 -58.25
N ASP A 116 7.03 -5.44 -58.91
CA ASP A 116 6.27 -5.43 -60.17
C ASP A 116 4.85 -4.85 -60.02
N SER A 117 4.24 -4.98 -58.84
CA SER A 117 2.91 -4.47 -58.52
C SER A 117 2.95 -3.69 -57.21
N VAL A 118 2.66 -2.39 -57.30
CA VAL A 118 2.68 -1.47 -56.16
C VAL A 118 1.36 -0.72 -56.09
N ASP A 119 0.59 -0.97 -55.05
CA ASP A 119 -0.56 -0.15 -54.69
C ASP A 119 -0.08 1.08 -53.88
N PRO A 120 -0.19 2.31 -54.40
CA PRO A 120 0.26 3.51 -53.69
C PRO A 120 -0.38 3.69 -52.32
N ASP A 121 -1.64 3.29 -52.16
CA ASP A 121 -2.36 3.42 -50.88
C ASP A 121 -1.85 2.41 -49.84
N GLU A 122 -1.44 1.22 -50.27
CA GLU A 122 -0.77 0.22 -49.43
C GLU A 122 0.57 0.75 -48.93
N ILE A 123 1.34 1.41 -49.81
CA ILE A 123 2.63 2.01 -49.43
C ILE A 123 2.45 3.20 -48.50
N ASP A 124 1.47 4.07 -48.77
CA ASP A 124 1.15 5.19 -47.90
C ASP A 124 0.77 4.72 -46.50
N LEU A 125 -0.02 3.64 -46.41
CA LEU A 125 -0.36 2.99 -45.14
C LEU A 125 0.90 2.42 -44.46
N GLY A 126 1.76 1.72 -45.20
CA GLY A 126 3.02 1.21 -44.70
C GLY A 126 3.91 2.31 -44.12
N LEU A 127 4.06 3.42 -44.84
CA LEU A 127 4.89 4.56 -44.44
C LEU A 127 4.30 5.25 -43.22
N TYR A 128 2.98 5.41 -43.18
CA TYR A 128 2.25 5.91 -42.02
C TYR A 128 2.54 5.07 -40.77
N LEU A 129 2.45 3.73 -40.85
CA LEU A 129 2.69 2.84 -39.72
C LEU A 129 4.17 2.78 -39.30
N VAL A 130 5.08 2.77 -40.27
CA VAL A 130 6.54 2.74 -40.01
C VAL A 130 7.01 4.00 -39.29
N SER A 131 6.43 5.16 -39.61
CA SER A 131 6.80 6.46 -39.02
C SER A 131 6.57 6.54 -37.50
N GLY A 132 5.62 5.77 -36.97
CA GLY A 132 5.23 5.86 -35.56
C GLY A 132 5.97 4.89 -34.63
N GLU A 133 6.25 3.67 -35.08
CA GLU A 133 6.57 2.59 -34.14
C GLU A 133 7.90 1.88 -34.38
N PHE A 134 8.48 1.93 -35.59
CA PHE A 134 9.71 1.16 -35.88
C PHE A 134 11.01 1.93 -35.61
N GLY A 135 10.93 3.24 -35.39
CA GLY A 135 12.12 4.09 -35.27
C GLY A 135 12.97 4.10 -36.56
N ALA A 136 12.41 3.74 -37.71
CA ALA A 136 13.12 3.73 -38.99
C ALA A 136 13.21 5.12 -39.64
N ILE A 137 12.48 6.10 -39.09
CA ILE A 137 12.34 7.46 -39.64
C ILE A 137 12.68 8.45 -38.52
N GLN A 138 13.58 9.41 -38.80
CA GLN A 138 14.09 10.37 -37.81
C GLN A 138 13.29 11.66 -37.79
N SER A 139 12.95 12.18 -38.97
CA SER A 139 12.13 13.38 -39.13
C SER A 139 11.07 13.10 -40.19
N PHE A 140 9.86 13.59 -39.98
CA PHE A 140 8.81 13.49 -41.00
C PHE A 140 7.81 14.63 -40.89
N GLY A 141 7.29 15.06 -42.03
CA GLY A 141 6.14 15.97 -42.14
C GLY A 141 4.90 15.17 -42.50
N ARG A 142 3.77 15.43 -41.83
CA ARG A 142 2.47 14.83 -42.18
C ARG A 142 1.68 15.74 -43.13
N SER A 143 0.75 15.17 -43.90
CA SER A 143 -0.28 15.94 -44.59
C SER A 143 -1.12 16.74 -43.58
N ALA A 144 -1.81 17.78 -44.05
CA ALA A 144 -2.63 18.66 -43.22
C ALA A 144 -3.75 17.91 -42.45
N ASP A 145 -4.18 16.75 -42.95
CA ASP A 145 -5.16 15.86 -42.32
C ASP A 145 -4.53 14.80 -41.40
N GLY A 146 -3.21 14.75 -41.30
CA GLY A 146 -2.47 13.82 -40.44
C GLY A 146 -2.46 12.36 -40.90
N THR A 147 -2.99 12.05 -42.09
CA THR A 147 -3.22 10.67 -42.55
C THR A 147 -2.09 10.09 -43.39
N GLN A 148 -1.21 10.95 -43.92
CA GLN A 148 -0.09 10.56 -44.77
C GLN A 148 1.21 11.23 -44.33
N VAL A 149 2.33 10.63 -44.73
CA VAL A 149 3.66 11.19 -44.58
C VAL A 149 4.04 11.87 -45.90
N ALA A 150 4.25 13.18 -45.86
CA ALA A 150 4.56 14.00 -47.04
C ALA A 150 6.06 13.98 -47.38
N SER A 151 6.91 14.04 -46.35
CA SER A 151 8.37 13.95 -46.49
C SER A 151 9.00 13.37 -45.25
N PHE A 152 10.15 12.72 -45.37
CA PHE A 152 10.86 12.14 -44.22
C PHE A 152 12.36 11.96 -44.46
N THR A 153 13.10 11.77 -43.37
CA THR A 153 14.52 11.35 -43.37
C THR A 153 14.66 10.01 -42.66
N ILE A 154 15.49 9.13 -43.21
CA ILE A 154 15.72 7.78 -42.68
C ILE A 154 16.59 7.86 -41.42
N ALA A 155 16.21 7.14 -40.37
CA ALA A 155 17.00 7.07 -39.13
C ALA A 155 18.05 5.96 -39.20
N GLU A 156 19.22 6.17 -38.60
CA GLU A 156 20.26 5.12 -38.46
C GLU A 156 19.75 3.85 -37.77
N THR A 157 18.78 4.00 -36.87
CA THR A 157 18.12 2.89 -36.17
C THR A 157 17.41 1.91 -37.09
N VAL A 158 17.18 2.25 -38.37
CA VAL A 158 16.68 1.31 -39.38
C VAL A 158 17.59 0.08 -39.55
N LEU A 159 18.90 0.24 -39.35
CA LEU A 159 19.88 -0.85 -39.42
C LEU A 159 19.69 -1.92 -38.32
N LYS A 160 18.98 -1.58 -37.23
CA LYS A 160 18.65 -2.55 -36.18
C LYS A 160 17.59 -3.56 -36.64
N ILE A 161 16.90 -3.31 -37.75
CA ILE A 161 15.87 -4.16 -38.31
C ILE A 161 16.52 -5.14 -39.30
N ALA A 162 17.02 -6.27 -38.77
CA ALA A 162 17.67 -7.29 -39.60
C ALA A 162 16.69 -8.03 -40.53
N ASP A 163 15.48 -8.29 -40.07
CA ASP A 163 14.40 -8.92 -40.85
C ASP A 163 13.08 -8.18 -40.64
N PRO A 164 12.54 -7.49 -41.67
CA PRO A 164 11.26 -6.81 -41.59
C PRO A 164 10.09 -7.71 -41.22
N LEU A 165 10.10 -8.99 -41.62
CA LEU A 165 9.02 -9.92 -41.26
C LEU A 165 9.07 -10.30 -39.78
N ALA A 166 10.25 -10.62 -39.26
CA ALA A 166 10.43 -10.83 -37.82
C ALA A 166 10.05 -9.58 -37.02
N ALA A 167 10.44 -8.38 -37.48
CA ALA A 167 10.09 -7.12 -36.83
C ALA A 167 8.57 -6.88 -36.81
N TRP A 168 7.87 -7.13 -37.92
CA TRP A 168 6.40 -7.08 -37.97
C TRP A 168 5.77 -8.06 -36.98
N ASN A 169 6.19 -9.33 -37.02
CA ASN A 169 5.65 -10.38 -36.14
C ASN A 169 5.87 -10.06 -34.66
N GLN A 170 7.03 -9.51 -34.31
CA GLN A 170 7.33 -9.07 -32.94
C GLN A 170 6.37 -7.96 -32.49
N ARG A 171 6.12 -6.94 -33.34
CA ARG A 171 5.18 -5.86 -33.02
C ARG A 171 3.74 -6.35 -32.94
N VAL A 172 3.34 -7.29 -33.79
CA VAL A 172 2.02 -7.93 -33.72
C VAL A 172 1.87 -8.70 -32.41
N ALA A 173 2.88 -9.47 -31.99
CA ALA A 173 2.85 -10.19 -30.73
C ALA A 173 2.72 -9.24 -29.53
N ILE A 174 3.47 -8.12 -29.53
CA ILE A 174 3.36 -7.09 -28.49
C ILE A 174 1.96 -6.47 -28.48
N ALA A 175 1.44 -6.06 -29.64
CA ALA A 175 0.11 -5.45 -29.74
C ALA A 175 -1.01 -6.40 -29.31
N ARG A 176 -0.95 -7.67 -29.70
CA ARG A 176 -1.92 -8.69 -29.30
C ARG A 176 -1.80 -9.03 -27.82
N ASN A 177 -0.59 -9.11 -27.27
CA ASN A 177 -0.40 -9.27 -25.83
C ASN A 177 -0.92 -8.05 -25.07
N ASN A 178 -0.71 -6.83 -25.58
CA ASN A 178 -1.30 -5.64 -24.98
C ASN A 178 -2.82 -5.67 -25.08
N ALA A 179 -3.42 -6.08 -26.19
CA ALA A 179 -4.87 -6.13 -26.33
C ALA A 179 -5.53 -7.23 -25.49
N SER A 180 -4.86 -8.38 -25.34
CA SER A 180 -5.33 -9.54 -24.58
C SER A 180 -4.92 -9.53 -23.11
N ALA A 181 -3.94 -8.70 -22.71
CA ALA A 181 -3.59 -8.53 -21.31
C ALA A 181 -4.84 -8.03 -20.55
N PRO A 182 -4.98 -8.37 -19.26
CA PRO A 182 -5.85 -7.59 -18.38
C PRO A 182 -5.46 -6.11 -18.49
N ALA A 183 -6.42 -5.17 -18.53
CA ALA A 183 -6.22 -3.71 -18.70
C ALA A 183 -4.87 -3.23 -18.13
N ALA A 184 -3.97 -2.70 -18.95
CA ALA A 184 -2.79 -2.03 -18.40
C ALA A 184 -3.32 -0.76 -17.72
N THR A 185 -3.19 -0.74 -16.39
CA THR A 185 -3.88 0.19 -15.51
C THR A 185 -3.37 1.61 -15.75
N PHE A 186 -4.24 2.62 -15.62
CA PHE A 186 -3.88 4.05 -15.58
C PHE A 186 -2.56 4.32 -14.82
N GLU A 187 -2.36 3.60 -13.72
CA GLU A 187 -1.15 3.53 -12.89
C GLU A 187 0.14 3.38 -13.71
N ALA A 188 0.23 2.45 -14.65
CA ALA A 188 1.47 2.15 -15.35
C ALA A 188 1.93 3.28 -16.29
N ALA A 189 1.01 3.99 -16.96
CA ALA A 189 1.40 5.15 -17.80
C ALA A 189 1.59 6.43 -17.00
N ALA A 190 0.80 6.62 -15.94
CA ALA A 190 1.00 7.74 -15.02
C ALA A 190 2.37 7.64 -14.33
N ARG A 191 2.82 6.42 -14.00
CA ARG A 191 4.14 6.14 -13.44
C ARG A 191 5.28 6.52 -14.36
N ILE A 192 5.25 6.13 -15.64
CA ILE A 192 6.29 6.49 -16.62
C ILE A 192 6.40 8.02 -16.78
N ARG A 193 5.28 8.71 -16.95
CA ARG A 193 5.27 10.18 -17.08
C ARG A 193 5.78 10.86 -15.81
N PHE A 194 5.45 10.31 -14.65
CA PHE A 194 5.92 10.82 -13.37
C PHE A 194 7.43 10.66 -13.25
N GLU A 195 7.98 9.47 -13.56
CA GLU A 195 9.42 9.19 -13.54
C GLU A 195 10.20 10.13 -14.47
N ASP A 196 9.72 10.35 -15.69
CA ASP A 196 10.32 11.29 -16.65
C ASP A 196 10.30 12.73 -16.10
N ALA A 197 9.17 13.19 -15.56
CA ALA A 197 9.02 14.56 -15.04
C ALA A 197 9.87 14.82 -13.79
N VAL A 198 10.13 13.81 -12.95
CA VAL A 198 10.99 13.96 -11.77
C VAL A 198 12.47 13.72 -12.06
N SER A 199 12.86 13.31 -13.27
CA SER A 199 14.24 12.92 -13.58
C SER A 199 15.24 14.07 -13.36
N GLU A 200 14.89 15.29 -13.78
CA GLU A 200 15.78 16.47 -13.80
C GLU A 200 15.56 17.49 -12.66
N ILE A 201 14.65 17.21 -11.70
CA ILE A 201 14.23 18.19 -10.68
C ILE A 201 15.34 18.67 -9.73
N TYR A 202 16.45 17.95 -9.66
CA TYR A 202 17.60 18.28 -8.80
C TYR A 202 18.78 18.87 -9.57
N ASP A 203 18.73 18.93 -10.90
CA ASP A 203 19.82 19.44 -11.72
C ASP A 203 20.23 20.88 -11.36
N PRO A 204 19.29 21.82 -11.10
CA PRO A 204 19.65 23.15 -10.60
C PRO A 204 20.41 23.10 -9.27
N ALA A 205 19.97 22.26 -8.32
CA ALA A 205 20.64 22.11 -7.03
C ALA A 205 22.06 21.51 -7.18
N ILE A 206 22.24 20.56 -8.11
CA ILE A 206 23.55 19.97 -8.42
C ILE A 206 24.48 21.03 -9.05
N GLN A 207 23.96 21.86 -9.96
CA GLN A 207 24.73 22.93 -10.61
C GLN A 207 25.12 24.04 -9.62
N ASP A 208 24.16 24.50 -8.80
CA ASP A 208 24.38 25.52 -7.78
C ASP A 208 25.37 25.05 -6.71
N ASN A 209 25.30 23.77 -6.33
CA ASN A 209 26.23 23.18 -5.37
C ASN A 209 27.69 23.25 -5.86
N ARG A 210 27.96 23.05 -7.16
CA ARG A 210 29.31 23.21 -7.73
C ARG A 210 29.85 24.64 -7.59
N ALA A 211 28.99 25.65 -7.73
CA ALA A 211 29.36 27.04 -7.51
C ALA A 211 29.56 27.35 -6.01
N LEU A 212 28.71 26.76 -5.17
CA LEU A 212 28.79 26.83 -3.71
C LEU A 212 30.09 26.25 -3.18
N VAL A 213 30.53 25.07 -3.67
CA VAL A 213 31.81 24.45 -3.26
C VAL A 213 32.97 25.43 -3.49
N LYS A 214 33.06 26.05 -4.67
CA LYS A 214 34.08 27.07 -4.98
C LYS A 214 34.00 28.31 -4.11
N GLN A 215 32.79 28.72 -3.70
CA GLN A 215 32.60 29.86 -2.80
C GLN A 215 33.14 29.57 -1.39
N TYR A 216 32.87 28.36 -0.89
CA TYR A 216 33.23 27.96 0.48
C TYR A 216 34.66 27.38 0.59
N GLU A 217 35.30 26.99 -0.52
CA GLU A 217 36.74 26.66 -0.58
C GLU A 217 37.63 27.73 0.06
N ASN A 218 37.24 29.01 -0.04
CA ASN A 218 37.97 30.14 0.53
C ASN A 218 37.61 30.46 2.01
N ALA A 219 36.55 29.85 2.57
CA ALA A 219 35.98 30.18 3.88
C ALA A 219 36.35 29.20 5.01
N GLY A 220 36.77 27.98 4.67
CA GLY A 220 37.28 26.98 5.61
C GLY A 220 36.20 26.18 6.39
N ILE A 221 36.65 25.26 7.25
CA ILE A 221 35.85 24.21 7.91
C ILE A 221 34.74 24.77 8.83
N ALA A 222 34.93 25.97 9.38
CA ALA A 222 33.96 26.62 10.26
C ALA A 222 32.60 26.88 9.61
N GLU A 223 32.56 27.02 8.28
CA GLU A 223 31.37 27.32 7.49
C GLU A 223 30.68 26.07 6.90
N ALA A 224 31.19 24.86 7.19
CA ALA A 224 30.66 23.61 6.66
C ALA A 224 29.17 23.38 7.02
N GLY A 225 28.74 23.86 8.19
CA GLY A 225 27.33 23.81 8.59
C GLY A 225 26.42 24.71 7.74
N ASN A 226 26.91 25.89 7.35
CA ASN A 226 26.17 26.82 6.50
C ASN A 226 26.12 26.31 5.05
N PHE A 227 27.20 25.69 4.58
CA PHE A 227 27.23 24.98 3.30
C PHE A 227 26.19 23.84 3.26
N ALA A 228 26.20 22.95 4.25
CA ALA A 228 25.29 21.81 4.30
C ALA A 228 23.82 22.24 4.37
N ARG A 229 23.50 23.28 5.15
CA ARG A 229 22.15 23.84 5.21
C ARG A 229 21.72 24.39 3.84
N ARG A 230 22.58 25.15 3.17
CA ARG A 230 22.26 25.76 1.87
C ARG A 230 22.09 24.72 0.76
N ALA A 231 22.96 23.71 0.72
CA ALA A 231 22.84 22.58 -0.20
C ALA A 231 21.55 21.78 0.02
N ALA A 232 21.18 21.54 1.28
CA ALA A 232 19.92 20.89 1.63
C ALA A 232 18.69 21.72 1.24
N ASP A 233 18.74 23.05 1.43
CA ASP A 233 17.66 23.96 1.05
C ASP A 233 17.40 23.95 -0.47
N ASP A 234 18.46 23.85 -1.29
CA ASP A 234 18.31 23.77 -2.75
C ASP A 234 17.72 22.42 -3.20
N VAL A 235 18.06 21.32 -2.52
CA VAL A 235 17.39 20.02 -2.73
C VAL A 235 15.92 20.07 -2.31
N LEU A 236 15.61 20.70 -1.17
CA LEU A 236 14.22 20.88 -0.71
C LEU A 236 13.37 21.71 -1.67
N LYS A 237 13.96 22.68 -2.39
CA LYS A 237 13.24 23.41 -3.45
C LYS A 237 12.80 22.47 -4.57
N GLY A 238 13.71 21.63 -5.07
CA GLY A 238 13.40 20.63 -6.10
C GLY A 238 12.38 19.60 -5.60
N PHE A 239 12.55 19.12 -4.36
CA PHE A 239 11.65 18.14 -3.75
C PHE A 239 10.20 18.65 -3.65
N ARG A 240 9.99 19.94 -3.32
CA ARG A 240 8.65 20.54 -3.25
C ARG A 240 7.91 20.57 -4.59
N ILE A 241 8.62 20.56 -5.72
CA ILE A 241 8.01 20.58 -7.06
C ILE A 241 7.25 19.27 -7.35
N ILE A 242 7.64 18.16 -6.72
CA ILE A 242 7.01 16.85 -6.88
C ILE A 242 5.52 16.88 -6.55
N GLU A 243 5.10 17.72 -5.60
CA GLU A 243 3.68 17.84 -5.24
C GLU A 243 2.83 18.30 -6.44
N GLU A 244 3.32 19.29 -7.20
CA GLU A 244 2.63 19.80 -8.38
C GLU A 244 2.71 18.84 -9.57
N ILE A 245 3.85 18.16 -9.73
CA ILE A 245 4.00 17.08 -10.73
C ILE A 245 2.98 15.97 -10.45
N PHE A 246 2.87 15.54 -9.19
CA PHE A 246 1.91 14.51 -8.78
C PHE A 246 0.47 14.95 -9.06
N LYS A 247 0.09 16.18 -8.69
CA LYS A 247 -1.24 16.72 -9.00
C LYS A 247 -1.50 16.72 -10.50
N SER A 248 -0.57 17.17 -11.32
CA SER A 248 -0.75 17.27 -12.77
C SER A 248 -0.90 15.92 -13.47
N ILE A 249 -0.20 14.89 -13.00
CA ILE A 249 -0.16 13.58 -13.66
C ILE A 249 -1.22 12.63 -13.11
N TYR A 250 -1.40 12.62 -11.79
CA TYR A 250 -2.26 11.65 -11.11
C TYR A 250 -3.64 12.19 -10.76
N LEU A 251 -3.79 13.50 -10.52
CA LEU A 251 -5.06 14.09 -10.09
C LEU A 251 -5.79 14.85 -11.20
N ALA A 252 -5.09 15.65 -12.00
CA ALA A 252 -5.71 16.44 -13.07
C ALA A 252 -6.56 15.63 -14.07
N PRO A 253 -6.20 14.38 -14.44
CA PRO A 253 -7.04 13.54 -15.30
C PRO A 253 -8.44 13.25 -14.77
N PHE A 254 -8.68 13.44 -13.47
CA PHE A 254 -9.96 13.17 -12.79
C PHE A 254 -10.61 14.45 -12.27
N SER A 255 -10.30 15.61 -12.85
CA SER A 255 -10.77 16.93 -12.40
C SER A 255 -12.30 17.03 -12.32
N ASP A 256 -13.02 16.34 -13.19
CA ASP A 256 -14.49 16.35 -13.22
C ASP A 256 -15.12 15.30 -12.29
N ARG A 257 -14.50 14.12 -12.16
CA ARG A 257 -15.03 12.99 -11.39
C ARG A 257 -13.93 11.99 -11.06
N LEU A 258 -13.77 11.69 -9.77
CA LEU A 258 -12.84 10.67 -9.28
C LEU A 258 -13.62 9.48 -8.72
N GLU A 259 -13.59 8.35 -9.43
CA GLU A 259 -14.26 7.12 -9.04
C GLU A 259 -13.64 6.50 -7.76
N PRO A 260 -14.43 5.88 -6.87
CA PRO A 260 -13.95 5.26 -5.63
C PRO A 260 -12.80 4.26 -5.76
N SER A 261 -12.77 3.47 -6.84
CA SER A 261 -11.70 2.52 -7.12
C SER A 261 -10.40 3.22 -7.51
N MET A 262 -10.51 4.32 -8.25
CA MET A 262 -9.38 5.17 -8.62
C MET A 262 -8.88 5.98 -7.41
N GLU A 263 -9.76 6.44 -6.53
CA GLU A 263 -9.37 7.09 -5.27
C GLU A 263 -8.48 6.18 -4.41
N LEU A 264 -8.86 4.91 -4.24
CA LEU A 264 -8.07 3.93 -3.49
C LEU A 264 -6.71 3.68 -4.14
N LEU A 265 -6.69 3.54 -5.48
CA LEU A 265 -5.48 3.33 -6.25
C LEU A 265 -4.53 4.54 -6.13
N LEU A 266 -5.05 5.77 -6.26
CA LEU A 266 -4.27 6.99 -6.09
C LEU A 266 -3.67 7.14 -4.69
N ARG A 267 -4.36 6.66 -3.65
CA ARG A 267 -3.83 6.63 -2.28
C ARG A 267 -2.67 5.65 -2.13
N GLN A 268 -2.76 4.47 -2.75
CA GLN A 268 -1.67 3.50 -2.77
C GLN A 268 -0.46 4.03 -3.56
N ILE A 269 -0.70 4.62 -4.73
CA ILE A 269 0.35 5.25 -5.53
C ILE A 269 1.02 6.39 -4.77
N LEU A 270 0.24 7.24 -4.09
CA LEU A 270 0.75 8.34 -3.26
C LEU A 270 1.69 7.81 -2.17
N GLU A 271 1.32 6.72 -1.50
CA GLU A 271 2.13 6.08 -0.45
C GLU A 271 3.49 5.64 -1.00
N THR A 272 3.48 4.81 -2.04
CA THR A 272 4.70 4.25 -2.62
C THR A 272 5.60 5.33 -3.22
N THR A 273 5.01 6.27 -3.95
CA THR A 273 5.75 7.34 -4.64
C THR A 273 6.49 8.25 -3.65
N PHE A 274 5.85 8.61 -2.53
CA PHE A 274 6.48 9.51 -1.56
C PHE A 274 7.55 8.81 -0.72
N ILE A 275 7.46 7.49 -0.50
CA ILE A 275 8.56 6.72 0.10
C ILE A 275 9.79 6.79 -0.80
N GLU A 276 9.62 6.50 -2.10
CA GLU A 276 10.71 6.50 -3.08
C GLU A 276 11.34 7.89 -3.27
N GLN A 277 10.51 8.93 -3.46
CA GLN A 277 11.02 10.28 -3.70
C GLN A 277 11.65 10.92 -2.45
N THR A 278 11.17 10.59 -1.24
CA THR A 278 11.80 11.05 0.01
C THR A 278 13.18 10.42 0.15
N SER A 279 13.31 9.12 -0.11
CA SER A 279 14.61 8.43 -0.09
C SER A 279 15.58 9.00 -1.13
N ARG A 280 15.09 9.32 -2.33
CA ARG A 280 15.90 9.98 -3.37
C ARG A 280 16.36 11.37 -2.95
N ALA A 281 15.50 12.19 -2.36
CA ALA A 281 15.85 13.52 -1.85
C ALA A 281 16.90 13.45 -0.75
N GLU A 282 16.77 12.51 0.20
CA GLU A 282 17.78 12.24 1.23
C GLU A 282 19.12 11.84 0.62
N GLY A 283 19.11 10.93 -0.38
CA GLY A 283 20.31 10.50 -1.08
C GLY A 283 21.03 11.66 -1.79
N VAL A 284 20.30 12.50 -2.51
CA VAL A 284 20.86 13.66 -3.21
C VAL A 284 21.39 14.70 -2.21
N ALA A 285 20.61 15.03 -1.17
CA ALA A 285 21.06 15.94 -0.12
C ALA A 285 22.32 15.43 0.58
N ARG A 286 22.41 14.12 0.83
CA ARG A 286 23.59 13.47 1.40
C ARG A 286 24.82 13.63 0.51
N ASN A 287 24.68 13.33 -0.77
CA ASN A 287 25.78 13.45 -1.72
C ASN A 287 26.25 14.90 -1.89
N LEU A 288 25.32 15.87 -2.00
CA LEU A 288 25.67 17.28 -2.18
C LEU A 288 26.29 17.91 -0.93
N CYS A 289 25.82 17.56 0.27
CA CYS A 289 26.41 18.05 1.52
C CYS A 289 27.79 17.43 1.80
N MET A 290 28.03 16.18 1.38
CA MET A 290 29.34 15.52 1.51
C MET A 290 30.37 15.98 0.47
N SER A 291 29.97 16.75 -0.55
CA SER A 291 30.86 17.22 -1.62
C SER A 291 31.95 18.20 -1.15
N PHE A 292 31.77 18.83 0.02
CA PHE A 292 32.70 19.82 0.57
C PHE A 292 33.61 19.26 1.66
N ILE A 293 33.10 18.50 2.65
CA ILE A 293 33.89 17.87 3.74
C ILE A 293 33.20 16.58 4.26
N ALA A 294 33.97 15.53 4.59
CA ALA A 294 33.49 14.27 5.22
C ALA A 294 33.80 14.17 6.73
N PRO A 295 33.01 13.44 7.55
CA PRO A 295 31.56 13.47 7.69
C PRO A 295 31.13 14.30 8.93
N LEU A 296 30.11 15.15 8.76
CA LEU A 296 29.35 15.74 9.88
C LEU A 296 28.29 14.71 10.34
N SER A 297 28.69 13.68 11.09
CA SER A 297 27.78 12.59 11.52
C SER A 297 26.56 13.07 12.29
N ASP A 298 26.70 14.13 13.10
CA ASP A 298 25.65 14.50 14.05
C ASP A 298 24.65 15.53 13.50
N ARG A 299 25.00 16.28 12.44
CA ARG A 299 24.12 17.33 11.88
C ARG A 299 23.29 16.87 10.69
N PHE A 300 23.65 15.73 10.10
CA PHE A 300 22.91 15.16 8.97
C PHE A 300 21.53 14.64 9.37
N GLY A 301 21.38 14.10 10.58
CA GLY A 301 20.10 13.63 11.09
C GLY A 301 19.02 14.71 11.10
N THR A 302 19.39 15.97 11.35
CA THR A 302 18.44 17.10 11.30
C THR A 302 17.99 17.42 9.87
N ILE A 303 18.88 17.30 8.88
CA ILE A 303 18.55 17.54 7.47
C ILE A 303 17.65 16.42 6.93
N GLU A 304 17.99 15.16 7.24
CA GLU A 304 17.16 14.00 6.89
C GLU A 304 15.78 14.09 7.57
N GLY A 305 15.74 14.46 8.85
CA GLY A 305 14.50 14.72 9.57
C GLY A 305 13.63 15.78 8.88
N ASN A 306 14.21 16.90 8.45
CA ASN A 306 13.49 17.96 7.74
C ASN A 306 12.94 17.50 6.37
N ILE A 307 13.68 16.66 5.64
CA ILE A 307 13.24 16.09 4.35
C ILE A 307 12.05 15.14 4.60
N LYS A 308 12.14 14.26 5.61
CA LYS A 308 11.03 13.37 6.01
C LYS A 308 9.79 14.14 6.43
N ASP A 309 9.93 15.14 7.28
CA ASP A 309 8.83 16.01 7.71
C ASP A 309 8.17 16.73 6.54
N THR A 310 8.97 17.21 5.59
CA THR A 310 8.47 17.86 4.37
C THR A 310 7.69 16.86 3.51
N GLY A 311 8.22 15.64 3.33
CA GLY A 311 7.55 14.56 2.59
C GLY A 311 6.21 14.17 3.21
N ASN A 312 6.17 14.03 4.55
CA ASN A 312 4.94 13.72 5.29
C ASN A 312 3.86 14.80 5.11
N LYS A 313 4.25 16.08 5.21
CA LYS A 313 3.32 17.22 5.01
C LYS A 313 2.80 17.29 3.58
N MET A 314 3.65 17.06 2.58
CA MET A 314 3.24 17.01 1.17
C MET A 314 2.25 15.87 0.93
N LYS A 315 2.51 14.68 1.47
CA LYS A 315 1.63 13.52 1.40
C LYS A 315 0.26 13.79 2.05
N GLU A 316 0.22 14.43 3.20
CA GLU A 316 -1.03 14.84 3.85
C GLU A 316 -1.84 15.80 2.97
N ARG A 317 -1.19 16.82 2.39
CA ARG A 317 -1.84 17.77 1.48
C ARG A 317 -2.40 17.10 0.22
N LEU A 318 -1.66 16.17 -0.38
CA LEU A 318 -2.12 15.41 -1.54
C LEU A 318 -3.25 14.44 -1.20
N SER A 319 -3.19 13.80 -0.03
CA SER A 319 -4.29 12.96 0.49
C SER A 319 -5.57 13.78 0.66
N ASN A 320 -5.46 15.01 1.16
CA ASN A 320 -6.57 15.95 1.26
C ASN A 320 -7.07 16.39 -0.13
N ALA A 321 -6.17 16.64 -1.08
CA ALA A 321 -6.54 16.99 -2.46
C ALA A 321 -7.32 15.85 -3.17
N ILE A 322 -6.84 14.60 -3.04
CA ILE A 322 -7.56 13.40 -3.51
C ILE A 322 -8.98 13.36 -2.92
N THR A 323 -9.09 13.63 -1.62
CA THR A 323 -10.37 13.63 -0.89
C THR A 323 -11.32 14.70 -1.42
N LEU A 324 -10.83 15.94 -1.60
CA LEU A 324 -11.65 17.05 -2.11
C LEU A 324 -12.16 16.78 -3.52
N GLN A 325 -11.32 16.20 -4.38
CA GLN A 325 -11.68 15.91 -5.76
C GLN A 325 -12.67 14.73 -5.87
N ALA A 326 -12.56 13.73 -5.00
CA ALA A 326 -13.58 12.69 -4.83
C ALA A 326 -14.94 13.26 -4.35
N MET A 327 -14.94 14.41 -3.65
CA MET A 327 -16.16 15.07 -3.18
C MET A 327 -16.82 15.95 -4.27
N GLN A 328 -16.07 16.51 -5.21
CA GLN A 328 -16.60 17.39 -6.27
C GLN A 328 -17.51 16.66 -7.26
N GLY A 329 -17.27 15.36 -7.51
CA GLY A 329 -18.13 14.53 -8.35
C GLY A 329 -19.56 14.33 -7.81
N PHE A 330 -19.80 14.61 -6.52
CA PHE A 330 -21.13 14.51 -5.90
C PHE A 330 -21.94 15.82 -5.95
N ALA A 331 -21.30 16.96 -6.27
CA ALA A 331 -21.96 18.27 -6.26
C ALA A 331 -22.73 18.58 -7.56
N LEU A 332 -22.43 17.87 -8.66
CA LEU A 332 -23.03 18.12 -9.98
C LEU A 332 -24.28 17.27 -10.26
N GLU A 333 -24.56 16.23 -9.46
CA GLU A 333 -25.73 15.35 -9.67
C GLU A 333 -27.02 15.88 -8.98
N THR A 334 -26.97 16.99 -8.23
CA THR A 334 -28.15 17.61 -7.60
C THR A 334 -28.78 18.76 -8.38
N SER A 335 -28.41 18.97 -9.65
CA SER A 335 -28.95 20.08 -10.45
C SER A 335 -29.27 19.69 -11.90
N GLN A 336 -30.22 18.77 -12.07
CA GLN A 336 -31.02 18.67 -13.30
C GLN A 336 -32.23 17.76 -13.03
N ASP A 337 -33.28 18.34 -12.45
CA ASP A 337 -34.64 18.32 -13.02
C ASP A 337 -35.59 19.13 -12.10
N ASP A 338 -36.47 19.87 -12.77
CA ASP A 338 -37.68 20.58 -12.29
C ASP A 338 -37.65 22.09 -11.91
N VAL A 339 -38.03 22.87 -12.93
CA VAL A 339 -39.03 23.98 -12.97
C VAL A 339 -38.68 25.38 -12.39
N GLU A 340 -38.92 26.38 -13.25
CA GLU A 340 -39.07 27.82 -13.00
C GLU A 340 -39.89 28.13 -11.73
N ASP A 341 -39.41 29.00 -10.84
CA ASP A 341 -39.86 30.40 -10.77
C ASP A 341 -39.24 31.12 -9.54
N ASP A 342 -39.04 32.42 -9.75
CA ASP A 342 -39.00 33.53 -8.81
C ASP A 342 -37.94 33.64 -7.68
N ALA A 343 -37.49 34.88 -7.57
CA ALA A 343 -36.47 35.39 -6.69
C ALA A 343 -36.85 35.31 -5.20
N THR A 344 -35.86 35.07 -4.34
CA THR A 344 -35.51 36.01 -3.24
C THR A 344 -34.28 35.52 -2.49
N GLU A 345 -33.27 36.40 -2.41
CA GLU A 345 -32.23 36.35 -1.39
C GLU A 345 -32.87 36.42 0.00
N LEU A 346 -32.62 35.40 0.82
CA LEU A 346 -32.72 35.51 2.28
C LEU A 346 -31.52 34.80 2.91
N GLU A 347 -30.56 35.61 3.35
CA GLU A 347 -29.62 35.22 4.38
C GLU A 347 -30.38 34.81 5.64
N VAL A 348 -30.15 33.58 6.12
CA VAL A 348 -30.51 33.17 7.48
C VAL A 348 -29.35 32.38 8.11
N SER A 349 -28.70 33.07 9.05
CA SER A 349 -28.01 32.63 10.27
C SER A 349 -27.65 31.16 10.49
N GLY A 350 -26.41 30.95 10.95
CA GLY A 350 -25.76 29.65 11.21
C GLY A 350 -26.60 28.54 11.81
N SER A 351 -26.65 27.42 11.09
CA SER A 351 -27.18 26.14 11.58
C SER A 351 -26.09 25.41 12.36
N ALA A 352 -26.37 25.09 13.63
CA ALA A 352 -25.62 24.11 14.38
C ALA A 352 -25.69 22.76 13.66
N LYS A 353 -24.53 22.21 13.32
CA LYS A 353 -24.37 20.96 12.55
C LYS A 353 -25.10 19.81 13.27
N SER A 354 -26.18 19.29 12.67
CA SER A 354 -26.93 18.15 13.21
C SER A 354 -26.03 16.92 13.36
N PRO A 355 -26.15 16.15 14.47
CA PRO A 355 -25.30 14.98 14.70
C PRO A 355 -25.62 13.87 13.68
N ASN A 356 -24.58 13.40 12.95
CA ASN A 356 -24.70 12.29 12.00
C ASN A 356 -24.53 10.94 12.72
N VAL A 357 -25.49 10.04 12.54
CA VAL A 357 -25.61 8.75 13.21
C VAL A 357 -25.81 7.63 12.20
N PHE A 358 -25.01 6.58 12.29
CA PHE A 358 -25.21 5.35 11.51
C PHE A 358 -25.89 4.27 12.34
N ILE A 359 -26.86 3.56 11.76
CA ILE A 359 -27.53 2.42 12.41
C ILE A 359 -27.07 1.10 11.77
N SER A 360 -26.40 0.27 12.56
CA SER A 360 -25.97 -1.07 12.18
C SER A 360 -26.90 -2.12 12.80
N TYR A 361 -27.47 -3.01 11.97
CA TYR A 361 -28.40 -4.05 12.41
C TYR A 361 -28.32 -5.29 11.52
N ALA A 362 -28.72 -6.43 12.06
CA ALA A 362 -28.72 -7.69 11.34
C ALA A 362 -30.01 -7.83 10.51
N TRP A 363 -29.88 -8.37 9.29
CA TRP A 363 -31.04 -8.72 8.48
C TRP A 363 -31.61 -10.08 8.94
N GLU A 364 -32.36 -10.08 10.03
CA GLU A 364 -32.90 -11.29 10.66
C GLU A 364 -34.41 -11.49 10.47
N SER A 365 -35.21 -10.41 10.45
CA SER A 365 -36.68 -10.49 10.28
C SER A 365 -37.25 -9.21 9.65
N GLU A 366 -38.40 -9.31 8.97
CA GLU A 366 -39.10 -8.13 8.41
C GLU A 366 -39.66 -7.24 9.52
N GLU A 367 -39.99 -7.82 10.68
CA GLU A 367 -40.40 -7.11 11.88
C GLU A 367 -39.27 -6.21 12.40
N LEU A 368 -38.03 -6.71 12.49
CA LEU A 368 -36.89 -5.90 12.90
C LEU A 368 -36.59 -4.81 11.87
N LYS A 369 -36.61 -5.14 10.56
CA LYS A 369 -36.36 -4.16 9.49
C LYS A 369 -37.37 -3.01 9.52
N ARG A 370 -38.64 -3.31 9.74
CA ARG A 370 -39.70 -2.30 9.86
C ARG A 370 -39.49 -1.44 11.11
N TRP A 371 -39.18 -2.07 12.24
CA TRP A 371 -38.89 -1.36 13.48
C TRP A 371 -37.68 -0.43 13.35
N VAL A 372 -36.57 -0.88 12.75
CA VAL A 372 -35.37 -0.05 12.53
C VAL A 372 -35.68 1.13 11.61
N LEU A 373 -36.50 0.94 10.59
CA LEU A 373 -36.92 2.02 9.69
C LEU A 373 -37.78 3.08 10.42
N GLU A 374 -38.72 2.66 11.26
CA GLU A 374 -39.55 3.57 12.07
C GLU A 374 -38.70 4.28 13.13
N PHE A 375 -37.80 3.57 13.78
CA PHE A 375 -36.83 4.11 14.73
C PHE A 375 -35.93 5.17 14.07
N ALA A 376 -35.40 4.90 12.87
CA ALA A 376 -34.61 5.86 12.10
C ALA A 376 -35.41 7.11 11.71
N ARG A 377 -36.70 6.96 11.36
CA ARG A 377 -37.60 8.08 11.08
C ARG A 377 -37.86 8.94 12.31
N HIS A 378 -38.07 8.32 13.48
CA HIS A 378 -38.23 9.04 14.73
C HIS A 378 -36.97 9.86 15.07
N LEU A 379 -35.78 9.26 14.97
CA LEU A 379 -34.52 9.98 15.18
C LEU A 379 -34.33 11.18 14.23
N ARG A 380 -34.70 11.03 12.94
CA ARG A 380 -34.68 12.15 11.99
C ARG A 380 -35.69 13.24 12.34
N GLY A 381 -36.87 12.86 12.82
CA GLY A 381 -37.87 13.80 13.35
C GLY A 381 -37.35 14.62 14.53
N ASP A 382 -36.44 14.04 15.32
CA ASP A 382 -35.78 14.69 16.47
C ASP A 382 -34.48 15.42 16.12
N GLY A 383 -34.25 15.71 14.83
CA GLY A 383 -33.13 16.55 14.35
C GLY A 383 -31.78 15.84 14.26
N ILE A 384 -31.76 14.51 14.19
CA ILE A 384 -30.54 13.70 14.03
C ILE A 384 -30.43 13.25 12.57
N ASP A 385 -29.27 13.45 11.95
CA ASP A 385 -29.04 12.99 10.58
C ASP A 385 -28.69 11.49 10.60
N VAL A 386 -29.56 10.64 10.02
CA VAL A 386 -29.43 9.18 10.12
C VAL A 386 -29.02 8.56 8.80
N THR A 387 -27.85 7.94 8.80
CA THR A 387 -27.38 7.06 7.72
C THR A 387 -27.95 5.65 7.92
N LEU A 388 -28.77 5.20 6.97
CA LEU A 388 -29.42 3.88 6.96
C LEU A 388 -29.19 3.17 5.61
N ASP A 389 -28.91 1.87 5.66
CA ASP A 389 -28.68 1.03 4.48
C ASP A 389 -29.83 1.11 3.47
N ARG A 390 -31.09 1.04 3.90
CA ARG A 390 -32.26 1.09 3.01
C ARG A 390 -32.48 2.43 2.29
N TRP A 391 -31.82 3.50 2.72
CA TRP A 391 -31.96 4.83 2.11
C TRP A 391 -30.76 5.21 1.25
N HIS A 392 -29.58 4.67 1.55
CA HIS A 392 -28.32 5.15 0.99
C HIS A 392 -27.52 4.06 0.24
N LEU A 393 -28.07 2.85 0.10
CA LEU A 393 -27.54 1.80 -0.78
C LEU A 393 -28.44 1.60 -2.01
N GLY A 394 -27.86 1.76 -3.19
CA GLY A 394 -28.46 1.43 -4.49
C GLY A 394 -28.14 0.00 -4.96
N LEU A 395 -28.79 -0.43 -6.04
CA LEU A 395 -28.51 -1.73 -6.67
C LEU A 395 -27.10 -1.70 -7.30
N GLY A 396 -26.25 -2.65 -6.91
CA GLY A 396 -24.86 -2.74 -7.36
C GLY A 396 -23.84 -2.13 -6.40
N ASP A 397 -24.28 -1.39 -5.38
CA ASP A 397 -23.38 -0.81 -4.39
C ASP A 397 -22.72 -1.87 -3.51
N ASN A 398 -21.44 -1.64 -3.21
CA ASN A 398 -20.72 -2.47 -2.27
C ASN A 398 -21.12 -2.12 -0.84
N ARG A 399 -22.02 -2.94 -0.28
CA ARG A 399 -22.53 -2.82 1.09
C ARG A 399 -21.43 -2.81 2.18
N PHE A 400 -20.31 -3.51 1.96
CA PHE A 400 -19.19 -3.52 2.90
C PHE A 400 -18.47 -2.17 2.90
N GLN A 401 -18.21 -1.61 1.72
CA GLN A 401 -17.63 -0.28 1.57
C GLN A 401 -18.56 0.81 2.13
N PHE A 402 -19.86 0.67 1.92
CA PHE A 402 -20.86 1.56 2.53
C PHE A 402 -20.79 1.52 4.06
N MET A 403 -20.75 0.33 4.66
CA MET A 403 -20.65 0.16 6.11
C MET A 403 -19.35 0.77 6.66
N GLU A 404 -18.19 0.51 6.06
CA GLU A 404 -16.91 1.12 6.51
C GLU A 404 -16.94 2.65 6.42
N ARG A 405 -17.49 3.20 5.33
CA ARG A 405 -17.67 4.65 5.16
C ARG A 405 -18.63 5.23 6.19
N ALA A 406 -19.78 4.58 6.41
CA ALA A 406 -20.81 5.04 7.34
C ALA A 406 -20.31 5.00 8.79
N VAL A 407 -19.58 3.96 9.18
CA VAL A 407 -18.92 3.88 10.50
C VAL A 407 -17.85 4.96 10.64
N THR A 408 -17.07 5.26 9.60
CA THR A 408 -16.00 6.28 9.65
C THR A 408 -16.56 7.70 9.75
N ARG A 409 -17.60 8.02 8.97
CA ARG A 409 -18.16 9.38 8.85
C ARG A 409 -19.17 9.74 9.95
N SER A 410 -19.76 8.76 10.63
CA SER A 410 -20.77 9.03 11.66
C SER A 410 -20.12 9.43 12.98
N ALA A 411 -20.72 10.44 13.63
CA ALA A 411 -20.32 10.87 14.97
C ALA A 411 -20.67 9.81 16.02
N PHE A 412 -21.79 9.09 15.82
CA PHE A 412 -22.19 7.95 16.63
C PHE A 412 -22.63 6.79 15.75
N VAL A 413 -22.40 5.57 16.21
CA VAL A 413 -22.85 4.34 15.56
C VAL A 413 -23.74 3.58 16.51
N LEU A 414 -25.03 3.49 16.20
CA LEU A 414 -25.99 2.68 16.95
C LEU A 414 -25.91 1.23 16.49
N VAL A 415 -25.60 0.33 17.41
CA VAL A 415 -25.56 -1.11 17.13
C VAL A 415 -26.83 -1.73 17.69
N ILE A 416 -27.71 -2.20 16.81
CA ILE A 416 -28.97 -2.85 17.22
C ILE A 416 -28.66 -4.28 17.66
N CYS A 417 -28.61 -4.45 18.97
CA CYS A 417 -28.19 -5.66 19.65
C CYS A 417 -29.33 -6.69 19.75
N THR A 418 -29.12 -7.83 19.09
CA THR A 418 -29.96 -9.04 19.09
C THR A 418 -29.03 -10.26 19.21
N PRO A 419 -29.51 -11.42 19.69
CA PRO A 419 -28.68 -12.64 19.75
C PRO A 419 -28.07 -13.00 18.39
N THR A 420 -28.83 -12.84 17.32
CA THR A 420 -28.40 -13.10 15.94
C THR A 420 -27.36 -12.10 15.46
N TYR A 421 -27.42 -10.82 15.88
CA TYR A 421 -26.38 -9.84 15.59
C TYR A 421 -25.04 -10.24 16.22
N THR A 422 -25.04 -10.67 17.48
CA THR A 422 -23.85 -11.14 18.20
C THR A 422 -23.23 -12.34 17.50
N GLU A 423 -24.02 -13.39 17.27
CA GLU A 423 -23.55 -14.62 16.63
C GLU A 423 -22.89 -14.34 15.27
N LYS A 424 -23.53 -13.47 14.48
CA LYS A 424 -23.04 -13.05 13.18
C LYS A 424 -21.81 -12.14 13.27
N SER A 425 -21.70 -11.29 14.28
CA SER A 425 -20.52 -10.45 14.49
C SER A 425 -19.31 -11.26 14.95
N GLU A 426 -19.53 -12.34 15.71
CA GLU A 426 -18.49 -13.16 16.33
C GLU A 426 -18.04 -14.34 15.45
N GLY A 427 -18.95 -14.91 14.65
CA GLY A 427 -18.65 -16.00 13.72
C GLY A 427 -17.85 -15.61 12.46
N ARG A 428 -17.44 -14.34 12.31
CA ARG A 428 -16.86 -13.77 11.08
C ARG A 428 -15.36 -13.51 11.10
N THR A 429 -14.64 -14.13 12.03
CA THR A 429 -13.18 -14.04 12.12
C THR A 429 -12.42 -14.90 11.10
N GLY A 430 -13.09 -15.57 10.15
CA GLY A 430 -12.47 -16.41 9.12
C GLY A 430 -13.11 -16.25 7.74
N GLY A 431 -12.59 -15.31 6.95
CA GLY A 431 -12.44 -15.33 5.47
C GLY A 431 -13.58 -15.65 4.51
N VAL A 432 -14.71 -16.25 4.90
CA VAL A 432 -15.76 -16.67 3.95
C VAL A 432 -17.14 -16.43 4.56
N GLY A 433 -17.77 -15.32 4.13
CA GLY A 433 -19.15 -14.98 4.49
C GLY A 433 -19.35 -13.50 4.81
N TYR A 434 -19.28 -12.62 3.81
CA TYR A 434 -19.57 -11.20 3.97
C TYR A 434 -21.08 -10.95 4.01
N GLU A 435 -21.71 -10.99 5.18
CA GLU A 435 -22.96 -10.22 5.32
C GLU A 435 -22.60 -8.78 5.67
N SER A 436 -22.92 -7.89 4.75
CA SER A 436 -22.32 -6.57 4.63
C SER A 436 -22.87 -5.48 5.59
N ASN A 437 -23.69 -5.86 6.57
CA ASN A 437 -24.41 -4.92 7.45
C ASN A 437 -24.13 -5.12 8.95
N ILE A 438 -23.09 -5.87 9.30
CA ILE A 438 -22.75 -6.17 10.70
C ILE A 438 -21.29 -5.80 10.92
N ILE A 439 -21.08 -4.97 11.93
CA ILE A 439 -19.76 -4.46 12.30
C ILE A 439 -18.95 -5.58 12.94
N THR A 440 -17.76 -5.83 12.40
CA THR A 440 -16.77 -6.74 12.96
C THR A 440 -15.86 -6.02 13.95
N SER A 441 -15.15 -6.78 14.79
CA SER A 441 -14.14 -6.25 15.71
C SER A 441 -13.05 -5.43 14.97
N SER A 442 -12.64 -5.87 13.77
CA SER A 442 -11.64 -5.19 12.95
C SER A 442 -12.10 -3.81 12.47
N ILE A 443 -13.36 -3.66 12.07
CA ILE A 443 -13.93 -2.37 11.63
C ILE A 443 -14.09 -1.44 12.84
N ALA A 444 -14.53 -1.97 13.98
CA ALA A 444 -14.68 -1.20 15.22
C ALA A 444 -13.33 -0.69 15.76
N GLU A 445 -12.26 -1.49 15.66
CA GLU A 445 -10.92 -1.10 16.10
C GLU A 445 -10.34 0.03 15.25
N LYS A 446 -10.46 -0.05 13.92
CA LYS A 446 -10.00 1.01 13.01
C LYS A 446 -10.75 2.33 13.19
N ALA A 447 -12.00 2.27 13.63
CA ALA A 447 -12.90 3.42 13.68
C ALA A 447 -12.92 4.17 15.03
N GLY A 448 -12.29 3.62 16.07
CA GLY A 448 -12.29 4.17 17.43
C GLY A 448 -13.50 3.71 18.26
N LYS A 449 -13.23 2.98 19.35
CA LYS A 449 -14.22 2.27 20.18
C LYS A 449 -15.26 3.15 20.91
N GLN A 450 -15.00 4.45 21.06
CA GLN A 450 -15.81 5.36 21.88
C GLN A 450 -17.10 5.89 21.21
N LYS A 451 -17.30 5.67 19.91
CA LYS A 451 -18.48 6.16 19.17
C LYS A 451 -19.61 5.14 19.00
N PHE A 452 -19.39 3.88 19.41
CA PHE A 452 -20.37 2.81 19.28
C PHE A 452 -21.29 2.76 20.51
N ILE A 453 -22.60 2.84 20.27
CA ILE A 453 -23.62 2.79 21.32
C ILE A 453 -24.46 1.53 21.13
N PRO A 454 -24.39 0.54 22.03
CA PRO A 454 -25.24 -0.64 21.95
C PRO A 454 -26.68 -0.30 22.30
N VAL A 455 -27.62 -0.74 21.46
CA VAL A 455 -29.07 -0.57 21.64
C VAL A 455 -29.70 -1.96 21.72
N LEU A 456 -30.07 -2.39 22.93
CA LEU A 456 -30.64 -3.72 23.14
C LEU A 456 -32.08 -3.77 22.62
N ARG A 457 -32.34 -4.63 21.62
CA ARG A 457 -33.67 -4.78 21.02
C ARG A 457 -34.36 -6.10 21.37
N SER A 458 -33.61 -7.19 21.44
CA SER A 458 -34.11 -8.52 21.83
C SER A 458 -33.05 -9.29 22.64
N GLY A 459 -33.48 -10.27 23.45
CA GLY A 459 -32.59 -11.06 24.30
C GLY A 459 -32.12 -10.34 25.57
N ASP A 460 -30.93 -10.71 26.04
CA ASP A 460 -30.25 -10.11 27.19
C ASP A 460 -28.89 -9.49 26.80
N TRP A 461 -28.35 -8.64 27.66
CA TRP A 461 -27.06 -7.96 27.45
C TRP A 461 -25.87 -8.92 27.31
N SER A 462 -25.94 -10.12 27.89
CA SER A 462 -24.83 -11.07 27.88
C SER A 462 -24.70 -11.82 26.55
N GLN A 463 -25.84 -12.10 25.90
CA GLN A 463 -25.94 -12.86 24.65
C GLN A 463 -26.12 -11.96 23.41
N SER A 464 -26.64 -10.74 23.58
CA SER A 464 -27.08 -9.90 22.45
C SER A 464 -26.13 -8.74 22.14
N VAL A 465 -25.05 -8.59 22.92
CA VAL A 465 -23.97 -7.63 22.65
C VAL A 465 -22.69 -8.37 22.25
N PRO A 466 -22.07 -8.04 21.10
CA PRO A 466 -20.79 -8.60 20.69
C PRO A 466 -19.69 -8.40 21.74
N VAL A 467 -18.80 -9.38 21.91
CA VAL A 467 -17.68 -9.33 22.87
C VAL A 467 -16.86 -8.04 22.75
N TRP A 468 -16.65 -7.55 21.52
CA TRP A 468 -15.89 -6.33 21.27
C TRP A 468 -16.61 -5.04 21.71
N LEU A 469 -17.90 -5.10 22.08
CA LEU A 469 -18.72 -3.95 22.49
C LEU A 469 -19.23 -4.05 23.94
N LYS A 470 -18.94 -5.16 24.66
CA LYS A 470 -19.43 -5.39 26.03
C LYS A 470 -18.94 -4.38 27.08
N PHE A 471 -17.89 -3.61 26.80
CA PHE A 471 -17.40 -2.57 27.71
C PHE A 471 -18.22 -1.27 27.65
N ALA A 472 -19.07 -1.08 26.63
CA ALA A 472 -19.79 0.17 26.40
C ALA A 472 -21.16 0.18 27.11
N VAL A 473 -21.53 1.33 27.68
CA VAL A 473 -22.87 1.56 28.26
C VAL A 473 -23.88 1.70 27.12
N GLY A 474 -24.97 0.93 27.17
CA GLY A 474 -25.99 0.89 26.13
C GLY A 474 -27.38 1.36 26.59
N CYS A 475 -28.28 1.49 25.62
CA CYS A 475 -29.68 1.83 25.83
C CYS A 475 -30.57 0.59 25.70
N ASP A 476 -31.46 0.35 26.67
CA ASP A 476 -32.44 -0.75 26.62
C ASP A 476 -33.74 -0.29 25.96
N LEU A 477 -33.98 -0.71 24.72
CA LEU A 477 -35.20 -0.44 23.95
C LEU A 477 -35.99 -1.74 23.66
N ARG A 478 -35.92 -2.71 24.58
CA ARG A 478 -36.80 -3.89 24.55
C ARG A 478 -38.25 -3.50 24.81
N GLY A 479 -39.19 -4.27 24.26
CA GLY A 479 -40.64 -4.03 24.36
C GLY A 479 -41.26 -3.33 23.15
N ASN A 480 -42.58 -3.37 23.05
CA ASN A 480 -43.35 -2.60 22.07
C ASN A 480 -44.68 -2.13 22.71
N PRO A 481 -44.82 -0.86 23.09
CA PRO A 481 -43.84 0.23 22.98
C PRO A 481 -42.64 0.07 23.94
N TYR A 482 -41.49 0.65 23.58
CA TYR A 482 -40.28 0.70 24.43
C TYR A 482 -40.34 1.87 25.44
N SER A 483 -39.48 1.84 26.46
CA SER A 483 -39.44 2.88 27.52
C SER A 483 -39.13 4.27 26.96
N PRO A 484 -40.00 5.28 27.16
CA PRO A 484 -39.75 6.65 26.72
C PRO A 484 -38.55 7.31 27.40
N GLU A 485 -38.28 6.96 28.66
CA GLU A 485 -37.16 7.53 29.43
C GLU A 485 -35.80 7.09 28.89
N HIS A 486 -35.67 5.80 28.55
CA HIS A 486 -34.44 5.29 27.93
C HIS A 486 -34.20 5.92 26.55
N PHE A 487 -35.26 6.11 25.76
CA PHE A 487 -35.16 6.79 24.47
C PHE A 487 -34.76 8.27 24.63
N LYS A 488 -35.27 8.95 25.65
CA LYS A 488 -34.90 10.34 25.97
C LYS A 488 -33.42 10.48 26.35
N ASP A 489 -32.87 9.51 27.10
CA ASP A 489 -31.44 9.51 27.46
C ASP A 489 -30.54 9.20 26.25
N LEU A 490 -30.99 8.35 25.32
CA LEU A 490 -30.34 8.17 24.03
C LEU A 490 -30.31 9.49 23.23
N LEU A 491 -31.42 10.22 23.15
CA LEU A 491 -31.48 11.51 22.47
C LEU A 491 -30.56 12.57 23.08
N LYS A 492 -30.49 12.69 24.42
CA LYS A 492 -29.55 13.59 25.09
C LYS A 492 -28.11 13.28 24.72
N THR A 493 -27.77 11.99 24.64
CA THR A 493 -26.44 11.50 24.28
C THR A 493 -26.09 11.87 22.84
N LEU A 494 -27.00 11.63 21.89
CA LEU A 494 -26.79 11.92 20.48
C LEU A 494 -26.69 13.44 20.20
N HIS A 495 -27.40 14.26 20.98
CA HIS A 495 -27.31 15.73 20.93
C HIS A 495 -26.14 16.31 21.75
N ARG A 496 -25.27 15.47 22.34
CA ARG A 496 -24.11 15.87 23.18
C ARG A 496 -24.47 16.80 24.36
N LYS A 497 -25.70 16.73 24.87
CA LYS A 497 -26.13 17.48 26.06
C LYS A 497 -25.85 16.64 27.31
N LYS A 498 -24.62 16.70 27.83
CA LYS A 498 -24.30 16.20 29.18
C LYS A 498 -24.79 17.21 30.22
N ALA A 499 -25.21 16.72 31.39
CA ALA A 499 -25.54 17.58 32.52
C ALA A 499 -24.25 18.26 33.04
N ASP A 500 -24.28 19.58 33.20
CA ASP A 500 -23.18 20.33 33.82
C ASP A 500 -23.00 19.91 35.28
N ALA A 501 -21.75 19.70 35.69
CA ALA A 501 -21.43 19.49 37.09
C ALA A 501 -21.69 20.79 37.86
N PRO A 502 -22.36 20.75 39.03
CA PRO A 502 -22.54 21.94 39.85
C PRO A 502 -21.19 22.50 40.30
N ALA A 503 -21.10 23.82 40.48
CA ALA A 503 -19.87 24.49 40.86
C ALA A 503 -19.30 23.92 42.17
N LEU A 504 -17.97 23.77 42.21
CA LEU A 504 -17.24 23.31 43.39
C LEU A 504 -17.42 24.30 44.56
N GLY A 505 -17.69 23.78 45.74
CA GLY A 505 -17.75 24.57 46.97
C GLY A 505 -16.36 25.05 47.42
N PRO A 506 -16.27 26.05 48.31
CA PRO A 506 -14.99 26.56 48.79
C PRO A 506 -14.21 25.51 49.59
N VAL A 507 -12.88 25.59 49.46
CA VAL A 507 -11.92 24.68 50.08
C VAL A 507 -12.01 24.76 51.62
N PRO A 508 -12.06 23.62 52.35
CA PRO A 508 -11.97 23.63 53.81
C PRO A 508 -10.60 24.12 54.29
N SER A 509 -10.57 24.96 55.33
CA SER A 509 -9.33 25.45 55.95
C SER A 509 -8.60 24.29 56.63
N PHE A 510 -7.36 24.04 56.21
CA PHE A 510 -6.40 23.21 56.94
C PHE A 510 -5.25 24.13 57.33
N ASP A 511 -5.14 24.43 58.62
CA ASP A 511 -4.11 25.30 59.18
C ASP A 511 -2.71 24.67 59.05
N ASP A 512 -1.76 25.59 58.88
CA ASP A 512 -0.34 25.42 58.53
C ASP A 512 0.49 24.54 59.48
N GLU A 513 1.42 23.75 58.92
CA GLU A 513 2.79 23.68 59.46
C GLU A 513 3.82 23.65 58.31
N ALA A 514 4.88 24.43 58.54
CA ALA A 514 5.70 25.10 57.54
C ALA A 514 6.91 24.28 56.99
N GLU A 515 7.18 24.55 55.71
CA GLU A 515 8.49 24.84 55.05
C GLU A 515 9.68 23.86 55.23
N SER A 516 10.38 23.43 54.18
CA SER A 516 11.02 24.33 53.19
C SER A 516 11.61 23.61 51.95
N GLN A 517 11.20 24.13 50.78
CA GLN A 517 11.95 24.49 49.56
C GLN A 517 12.90 23.50 48.84
N ILE A 518 12.53 23.09 47.60
CA ILE A 518 13.32 23.34 46.36
C ILE A 518 12.37 23.67 45.19
N VAL A 519 12.86 24.59 44.36
CA VAL A 519 12.30 25.40 43.27
C VAL A 519 11.71 24.64 42.07
N ASN A 520 10.64 25.23 41.52
CA ASN A 520 9.97 24.97 40.23
C ASN A 520 10.90 24.79 39.02
N THR A 521 10.57 23.85 38.14
CA THR A 521 10.44 24.13 36.70
C THR A 521 9.38 23.19 36.11
N ASP A 522 8.43 23.79 35.40
CA ASP A 522 7.40 23.15 34.57
C ASP A 522 8.01 22.18 33.54
N GLU A 523 7.63 20.91 33.59
CA GLU A 523 7.58 20.05 32.40
C GLU A 523 6.23 19.30 32.39
N ARG A 524 5.41 19.65 31.39
CA ARG A 524 4.22 18.89 31.01
C ARG A 524 4.69 17.56 30.42
N ILE A 525 4.46 16.48 31.14
CA ILE A 525 4.61 15.12 30.62
C ILE A 525 3.49 14.87 29.61
N GLU A 526 3.86 14.81 28.33
CA GLU A 526 3.08 14.17 27.28
C GLU A 526 3.04 12.66 27.58
N LEU A 527 1.84 12.10 27.63
CA LEU A 527 1.62 10.66 27.79
C LEU A 527 1.94 9.98 26.45
N GLU A 528 3.15 9.43 26.35
CA GLU A 528 3.51 8.48 25.30
C GLU A 528 2.64 7.22 25.43
N GLU A 529 1.91 6.90 24.35
CA GLU A 529 1.32 5.58 24.15
C GLU A 529 2.47 4.58 23.92
N SER A 530 2.88 3.93 25.01
CA SER A 530 3.90 2.89 25.04
C SER A 530 3.54 1.73 24.10
N SER A 531 4.24 1.64 22.97
CA SER A 531 4.38 0.42 22.18
C SER A 531 5.03 -0.67 23.05
N SER A 532 4.36 -1.80 23.25
CA SER A 532 4.95 -2.92 24.00
C SER A 532 6.13 -3.53 23.22
N PRO A 533 7.24 -3.86 23.89
CA PRO A 533 8.48 -4.32 23.26
C PRO A 533 8.43 -5.83 23.04
N PHE A 534 8.29 -6.24 21.79
CA PHE A 534 8.73 -7.55 21.33
C PHE A 534 9.99 -7.34 20.50
N LEU A 535 10.93 -8.28 20.56
CA LEU A 535 12.10 -8.29 19.69
C LEU A 535 11.64 -8.34 18.22
N GLN A 536 11.45 -7.18 17.60
CA GLN A 536 11.13 -7.07 16.17
C GLN A 536 12.41 -7.36 15.39
N LEU A 537 12.57 -8.60 14.96
CA LEU A 537 13.42 -8.88 13.81
C LEU A 537 12.62 -8.53 12.55
N PRO A 538 13.16 -7.72 11.63
CA PRO A 538 12.40 -7.29 10.46
C PRO A 538 12.20 -8.50 9.51
N ASP A 539 10.97 -8.71 9.05
CA ASP A 539 10.53 -9.68 8.03
C ASP A 539 10.75 -11.19 8.27
N GLU A 540 11.16 -11.62 9.47
CA GLU A 540 11.41 -13.04 9.77
C GLU A 540 10.59 -13.56 10.97
N LEU A 541 10.56 -14.89 11.16
CA LEU A 541 9.83 -15.59 12.22
C LEU A 541 10.45 -15.28 13.59
N SER A 542 9.63 -14.92 14.57
CA SER A 542 10.04 -14.80 15.98
C SER A 542 10.47 -16.15 16.54
N VAL A 543 11.26 -16.13 17.62
CA VAL A 543 11.74 -17.33 18.31
C VAL A 543 10.62 -18.31 18.63
N LYS A 544 9.45 -17.81 19.07
CA LYS A 544 8.28 -18.65 19.38
C LYS A 544 7.56 -19.15 18.13
N GLU A 545 7.52 -18.37 17.05
CA GLU A 545 6.97 -18.85 15.78
C GLU A 545 7.86 -19.96 15.20
N HIS A 546 9.19 -19.81 15.24
CA HIS A 546 10.14 -20.84 14.81
C HIS A 546 10.03 -22.11 15.66
N GLU A 547 10.00 -21.98 17.00
CA GLU A 547 9.84 -23.14 17.90
C GLU A 547 8.54 -23.90 17.65
N LEU A 548 7.45 -23.18 17.40
CA LEU A 548 6.15 -23.79 17.14
C LEU A 548 6.08 -24.44 15.75
N LEU A 549 6.68 -23.80 14.74
CA LEU A 549 6.76 -24.32 13.38
C LEU A 549 7.66 -25.56 13.29
N ASP A 550 8.83 -25.53 13.94
CA ASP A 550 9.73 -26.68 14.03
C ASP A 550 9.04 -27.85 14.74
N ALA A 551 8.35 -27.60 15.86
CA ALA A 551 7.56 -28.62 16.54
C ALA A 551 6.44 -29.18 15.66
N ALA A 552 5.79 -28.36 14.83
CA ALA A 552 4.77 -28.83 13.90
C ALA A 552 5.36 -29.73 12.80
N THR A 553 6.49 -29.33 12.20
CA THR A 553 7.15 -30.10 11.13
C THR A 553 7.73 -31.43 11.62
N ASN A 554 7.99 -31.56 12.92
CA ASN A 554 8.49 -32.80 13.52
C ASN A 554 7.38 -33.59 14.26
N ASP A 555 6.12 -33.16 14.18
CA ASP A 555 4.98 -33.91 14.73
C ASP A 555 4.66 -35.11 13.80
N PRO A 556 4.28 -36.29 14.33
CA PRO A 556 3.94 -37.45 13.49
C PRO A 556 2.81 -37.19 12.48
N ASP A 557 1.88 -36.29 12.80
CA ASP A 557 0.77 -35.89 11.93
C ASP A 557 1.07 -34.54 11.21
N GLU A 558 2.31 -34.04 11.33
CA GLU A 558 2.83 -32.80 10.74
C GLU A 558 1.90 -31.59 10.98
N GLN A 559 1.42 -31.47 12.23
CA GLN A 559 0.37 -30.51 12.59
C GLN A 559 0.57 -29.88 13.98
N ILE A 560 -0.15 -28.78 14.18
CA ILE A 560 -0.37 -28.16 15.49
C ILE A 560 -1.80 -28.43 15.90
N THR A 561 -2.00 -28.94 17.12
CA THR A 561 -3.33 -29.08 17.72
C THR A 561 -3.62 -27.88 18.63
N TYR A 562 -4.69 -27.14 18.32
CA TYR A 562 -5.22 -26.09 19.18
C TYR A 562 -6.69 -26.34 19.50
N ARG A 563 -7.02 -26.53 20.78
CA ARG A 563 -8.39 -26.72 21.26
C ARG A 563 -8.71 -25.90 22.49
N ARG A 564 -9.94 -25.39 22.54
CA ARG A 564 -10.48 -24.64 23.68
C ARG A 564 -11.72 -25.34 24.21
N SER A 565 -11.66 -25.85 25.44
CA SER A 565 -12.80 -26.50 26.10
C SER A 565 -12.88 -26.10 27.57
N ASN A 566 -14.07 -25.70 28.03
CA ASN A 566 -14.37 -25.35 29.42
C ASN A 566 -13.33 -24.41 30.08
N GLY A 567 -12.88 -23.38 29.36
CA GLY A 567 -11.90 -22.40 29.86
C GLY A 567 -10.44 -22.88 29.86
N LYS A 568 -10.16 -24.14 29.49
CA LYS A 568 -8.82 -24.68 29.28
C LYS A 568 -8.49 -24.65 27.79
N GLU A 569 -7.52 -23.83 27.40
CA GLU A 569 -6.96 -23.86 26.04
C GLU A 569 -5.67 -24.67 26.04
N ILE A 570 -5.52 -25.51 25.01
CA ILE A 570 -4.40 -26.41 24.79
C ILE A 570 -3.84 -26.08 23.42
N LEU A 571 -2.52 -25.86 23.35
CA LEU A 571 -1.73 -25.72 22.13
C LEU A 571 -0.61 -26.75 22.23
N GLN A 572 -0.61 -27.72 21.32
CA GLN A 572 0.31 -28.85 21.36
C GLN A 572 0.81 -29.20 19.96
N ALA A 573 2.09 -29.53 19.86
CA ALA A 573 2.71 -30.08 18.65
C ALA A 573 3.89 -30.97 19.08
N ASN A 574 4.13 -32.07 18.36
CA ASN A 574 5.15 -33.08 18.63
C ASN A 574 5.18 -33.52 20.10
N GLY A 575 4.00 -33.85 20.65
CA GLY A 575 3.82 -34.25 22.04
C GLY A 575 4.04 -33.13 23.09
N LYS A 576 4.50 -31.94 22.72
CA LYS A 576 4.81 -30.82 23.63
C LYS A 576 3.63 -29.86 23.80
N SER A 577 3.24 -29.60 25.05
CA SER A 577 2.19 -28.63 25.41
C SER A 577 2.79 -27.25 25.70
N PHE A 578 2.42 -26.25 24.90
CA PHE A 578 2.98 -24.89 24.99
C PHE A 578 2.26 -23.99 26.01
N LEU A 579 1.08 -24.40 26.51
CA LEU A 579 0.25 -23.58 27.41
C LEU A 579 0.10 -24.15 28.82
N GLU A 580 0.62 -25.34 29.11
CA GLU A 580 0.37 -26.07 30.36
C GLU A 580 1.11 -25.51 31.58
N SER A 581 2.33 -24.99 31.38
CA SER A 581 3.18 -24.38 32.43
C SER A 581 3.37 -22.87 32.27
N ALA A 582 2.64 -22.24 31.34
CA ALA A 582 2.83 -20.85 30.97
C ALA A 582 2.07 -19.88 31.88
N ASN A 583 2.74 -18.84 32.38
CA ASN A 583 2.07 -17.69 33.02
C ASN A 583 1.19 -16.92 32.00
N ARG A 584 0.34 -16.01 32.45
CA ARG A 584 -0.59 -15.27 31.55
C ARG A 584 0.12 -14.58 30.39
N ARG A 585 1.32 -14.03 30.60
CA ARG A 585 2.11 -13.32 29.59
C ARG A 585 2.72 -14.29 28.57
N THR A 586 3.36 -15.36 29.03
CA THR A 586 3.92 -16.42 28.17
C THR A 586 2.82 -17.11 27.36
N ARG A 587 1.64 -17.33 27.97
CA ARG A 587 0.47 -17.88 27.30
C ARG A 587 0.00 -16.98 26.15
N ALA A 588 -0.09 -15.66 26.39
CA ALA A 588 -0.45 -14.70 25.36
C ALA A 588 0.58 -14.67 24.22
N ALA A 589 1.87 -14.78 24.54
CA ALA A 589 2.94 -14.81 23.54
C ALA A 589 2.87 -16.07 22.64
N TRP A 590 2.61 -17.25 23.21
CA TRP A 590 2.42 -18.48 22.42
C TRP A 590 1.21 -18.41 21.51
N LEU A 591 0.09 -17.86 21.99
CA LEU A 591 -1.11 -17.66 21.17
C LEU A 591 -0.90 -16.61 20.08
N ALA A 592 -0.09 -15.58 20.34
CA ALA A 592 0.29 -14.60 19.33
C ALA A 592 1.15 -15.24 18.23
N ALA A 593 2.15 -16.04 18.60
CA ALA A 593 2.98 -16.79 17.64
C ALA A 593 2.15 -17.74 16.78
N PHE A 594 1.24 -18.51 17.40
CA PHE A 594 0.32 -19.37 16.66
C PHE A 594 -0.54 -18.59 15.65
N ARG A 595 -1.14 -17.47 16.05
CA ARG A 595 -1.94 -16.63 15.14
C ARG A 595 -1.11 -16.01 14.03
N ALA A 596 0.13 -15.62 14.32
CA ALA A 596 1.02 -15.05 13.33
C ALA A 596 1.43 -16.08 12.25
N LEU A 597 1.70 -17.33 12.63
CA LEU A 597 1.92 -18.43 11.66
C LEU A 597 0.72 -18.61 10.72
N GLN A 598 -0.51 -18.50 11.23
CA GLN A 598 -1.73 -18.58 10.41
C GLN A 598 -1.87 -17.37 9.47
N GLN A 599 -1.64 -16.16 9.99
CA GLN A 599 -1.76 -14.92 9.19
C GLN A 599 -0.72 -14.87 8.06
N ARG A 600 0.47 -15.43 8.29
CA ARG A 600 1.53 -15.56 7.29
C ARG A 600 1.28 -16.70 6.30
N GLY A 601 0.23 -17.52 6.50
CA GLY A 601 -0.08 -18.66 5.65
C GLY A 601 0.91 -19.82 5.78
N LEU A 602 1.66 -19.91 6.89
CA LEU A 602 2.63 -20.99 7.11
C LEU A 602 1.97 -22.26 7.62
N ILE A 603 0.84 -22.12 8.31
CA ILE A 603 -0.01 -23.22 8.77
C ILE A 603 -1.48 -22.96 8.39
N GLU A 604 -2.24 -24.02 8.12
CA GLU A 604 -3.65 -23.92 7.72
C GLU A 604 -4.54 -24.91 8.49
N VAL A 605 -5.82 -24.58 8.65
CA VAL A 605 -6.79 -25.43 9.36
C VAL A 605 -7.04 -26.70 8.54
N SER A 606 -7.00 -27.87 9.18
CA SER A 606 -7.39 -29.13 8.55
C SER A 606 -8.88 -29.16 8.23
N TRP A 607 -9.24 -29.64 7.04
CA TRP A 607 -10.62 -29.65 6.53
C TRP A 607 -11.56 -30.55 7.36
N GLU A 608 -11.01 -31.53 8.08
CA GLU A 608 -11.77 -32.53 8.84
C GLU A 608 -11.94 -32.15 10.32
N ASP A 609 -10.96 -31.47 10.92
CA ASP A 609 -10.98 -31.10 12.33
C ASP A 609 -10.49 -29.64 12.51
N ARG A 610 -11.39 -28.76 12.97
CA ARG A 610 -11.07 -27.34 13.26
C ARG A 610 -10.08 -27.15 14.43
N THR A 611 -9.60 -28.24 15.02
CA THR A 611 -8.60 -28.22 16.09
C THR A 611 -7.20 -28.60 15.60
N ALA A 612 -7.05 -29.12 14.38
CA ALA A 612 -5.76 -29.48 13.78
C ALA A 612 -5.34 -28.47 12.70
N TYR A 613 -4.04 -28.13 12.68
CA TYR A 613 -3.45 -27.15 11.76
C TYR A 613 -2.22 -27.73 11.08
N HIS A 614 -2.29 -28.03 9.79
CA HIS A 614 -1.17 -28.61 9.04
C HIS A 614 -0.19 -27.54 8.56
N VAL A 615 1.06 -27.93 8.39
CA VAL A 615 2.11 -27.08 7.80
C VAL A 615 1.92 -27.00 6.29
N THR A 616 1.99 -25.79 5.74
CA THR A 616 1.87 -25.53 4.28
C THR A 616 3.21 -25.69 3.56
N ASP A 617 3.22 -25.73 2.22
CA ASP A 617 4.47 -25.71 1.42
C ASP A 617 5.38 -24.52 1.79
N SER A 618 4.79 -23.33 2.00
CA SER A 618 5.51 -22.16 2.51
C SER A 618 6.05 -22.36 3.92
N GLY A 619 5.33 -23.08 4.78
CA GLY A 619 5.76 -23.44 6.13
C GLY A 619 6.97 -24.37 6.15
N TYR A 620 6.99 -25.41 5.31
CA TYR A 620 8.15 -26.31 5.21
C TYR A 620 9.39 -25.59 4.71
N ARG A 621 9.26 -24.78 3.64
CA ARG A 621 10.40 -24.00 3.12
C ARG A 621 10.96 -23.03 4.15
N ALA A 622 10.09 -22.42 4.95
CA ALA A 622 10.51 -21.53 6.03
C ALA A 622 11.23 -22.30 7.15
N SER A 623 10.74 -23.49 7.52
CA SER A 623 11.39 -24.36 8.51
C SER A 623 12.76 -24.85 8.03
N ASP A 624 12.85 -25.31 6.78
CA ASP A 624 14.09 -25.78 6.15
C ASP A 624 15.16 -24.66 6.08
N GLY A 625 14.73 -23.42 5.81
CA GLY A 625 15.61 -22.26 5.76
C GLY A 625 16.18 -21.85 7.13
N LEU A 626 15.42 -22.05 8.21
CA LEU A 626 15.83 -21.70 9.58
C LEU A 626 16.61 -22.82 10.27
N GLY A 627 16.43 -24.06 9.83
CA GLY A 627 17.03 -25.24 10.44
C GLY A 627 16.39 -25.64 11.77
N LYS A 628 16.93 -26.72 12.37
CA LYS A 628 16.39 -27.31 13.61
C LYS A 628 16.46 -26.34 14.77
N PHE A 629 15.33 -26.15 15.45
CA PHE A 629 15.26 -25.32 16.64
C PHE A 629 16.02 -25.97 17.82
N LYS A 630 16.92 -25.23 18.48
CA LYS A 630 17.65 -25.71 19.66
C LYS A 630 17.32 -24.89 20.91
N ARG A 631 16.93 -25.60 21.97
CA ARG A 631 16.65 -25.06 23.31
C ARG A 631 17.38 -25.91 24.35
N TRP A 632 18.08 -25.24 25.26
CA TRP A 632 18.70 -25.85 26.43
C TRP A 632 17.98 -25.41 27.69
N LYS A 633 17.67 -26.38 28.56
CA LYS A 633 17.12 -26.11 29.87
C LYS A 633 18.27 -25.88 30.83
N THR A 634 18.33 -24.71 31.45
CA THR A 634 19.36 -24.38 32.42
C THR A 634 18.87 -23.27 33.33
N ASN A 635 19.30 -23.28 34.59
CA ASN A 635 18.89 -22.28 35.59
C ASN A 635 19.90 -21.14 35.75
N GLU A 636 21.10 -21.29 35.18
CA GLU A 636 22.15 -20.29 35.25
C GLU A 636 23.10 -20.39 34.07
N ILE A 637 23.62 -19.24 33.64
CA ILE A 637 24.72 -19.15 32.69
C ILE A 637 25.91 -18.49 33.35
N LEU A 638 27.11 -18.86 32.91
CA LEU A 638 28.35 -18.24 33.32
C LEU A 638 28.90 -17.41 32.16
N LEU A 639 28.90 -16.09 32.32
CA LEU A 639 29.61 -15.19 31.41
C LEU A 639 31.04 -15.01 31.90
N ARG A 640 32.00 -15.05 30.97
CA ARG A 640 33.42 -14.80 31.24
C ARG A 640 34.00 -13.78 30.27
N ALA A 641 34.97 -13.00 30.74
CA ALA A 641 35.89 -12.24 29.90
C ALA A 641 37.30 -12.79 30.10
N LEU A 642 37.81 -13.49 29.09
CA LEU A 642 39.16 -14.04 29.09
C LEU A 642 40.16 -13.00 28.59
N TYR A 643 41.18 -12.71 29.39
CA TYR A 643 42.26 -11.79 29.03
C TYR A 643 43.58 -12.55 28.82
N MET A 644 44.43 -12.08 27.90
CA MET A 644 45.68 -12.77 27.59
C MET A 644 46.67 -12.85 28.77
N ASN A 645 46.63 -11.88 29.70
CA ASN A 645 47.60 -11.76 30.80
C ASN A 645 46.98 -11.28 32.14
N ALA A 646 45.68 -11.51 32.34
CA ALA A 646 44.98 -11.13 33.58
C ALA A 646 44.00 -12.22 33.98
N ASN A 647 43.62 -12.24 35.27
CA ASN A 647 42.58 -13.14 35.75
C ASN A 647 41.26 -12.82 35.03
N PRO A 648 40.50 -13.84 34.61
CA PRO A 648 39.26 -13.61 33.88
C PRO A 648 38.20 -13.02 34.81
N ASP A 649 37.45 -12.04 34.30
CA ASP A 649 36.23 -11.61 34.96
C ASP A 649 35.14 -12.63 34.67
N SER A 650 34.28 -12.90 35.66
CA SER A 650 33.14 -13.78 35.45
C SER A 650 31.93 -13.38 36.28
N ILE A 651 30.74 -13.63 35.75
CA ILE A 651 29.48 -13.44 36.45
C ILE A 651 28.53 -14.59 36.13
N VAL A 652 27.85 -15.08 37.17
CA VAL A 652 26.78 -16.07 37.04
C VAL A 652 25.46 -15.32 36.93
N ILE A 653 24.71 -15.57 35.87
CA ILE A 653 23.39 -14.98 35.64
C ILE A 653 22.35 -16.09 35.76
N LYS A 654 21.39 -15.90 36.67
CA LYS A 654 20.23 -16.79 36.76
C LYS A 654 19.32 -16.61 35.55
N CYS A 655 18.82 -17.72 35.03
CA CYS A 655 17.93 -17.75 33.89
C CYS A 655 16.94 -18.93 34.00
N SER A 656 16.07 -19.06 33.01
CA SER A 656 15.09 -20.14 32.89
C SER A 656 15.35 -21.06 31.69
N GLY A 657 16.31 -20.70 30.85
CA GLY A 657 16.71 -21.46 29.67
C GLY A 657 17.46 -20.61 28.65
N VAL A 658 18.07 -21.29 27.69
CA VAL A 658 18.80 -20.68 26.58
C VAL A 658 18.27 -21.23 25.27
N VAL A 659 18.04 -20.34 24.30
CA VAL A 659 17.53 -20.67 22.97
C VAL A 659 18.53 -20.21 21.91
N GLU A 660 18.84 -21.07 20.95
CA GLU A 660 19.62 -20.69 19.77
C GLU A 660 18.76 -19.92 18.78
N VAL A 661 19.22 -18.74 18.37
CA VAL A 661 18.61 -17.91 17.34
C VAL A 661 19.47 -18.01 16.08
N PRO A 662 18.92 -18.50 14.95
CA PRO A 662 19.68 -18.67 13.71
C PRO A 662 20.13 -17.31 13.13
N PRO A 663 21.17 -17.30 12.28
CA PRO A 663 21.58 -16.09 11.59
C PRO A 663 20.52 -15.65 10.58
N THR A 664 20.34 -14.35 10.45
CA THR A 664 19.38 -13.74 9.51
C THR A 664 20.15 -13.02 8.40
N PHE A 665 19.57 -12.96 7.19
CA PHE A 665 20.21 -12.39 6.01
C PHE A 665 19.34 -11.30 5.39
N TYR A 666 19.96 -10.30 4.74
CA TYR A 666 19.22 -9.40 3.86
C TYR A 666 18.75 -10.15 2.61
N ALA A 667 17.75 -9.59 1.93
CA ALA A 667 17.28 -10.15 0.66
C ALA A 667 18.45 -10.40 -0.31
N ASP A 668 18.44 -11.57 -0.94
CA ASP A 668 19.48 -12.04 -1.86
C ASP A 668 19.68 -11.01 -2.99
N ASN A 669 20.85 -10.38 -3.04
CA ASN A 669 21.22 -9.52 -4.15
C ASN A 669 21.87 -10.39 -5.23
N VAL A 670 21.28 -10.42 -6.43
CA VAL A 670 21.82 -11.17 -7.56
C VAL A 670 22.69 -10.25 -8.39
N GLY A 671 23.99 -10.54 -8.46
CA GLY A 671 24.94 -9.87 -9.34
C GLY A 671 24.59 -10.07 -10.82
N ALA A 672 25.08 -9.19 -11.69
CA ALA A 672 24.86 -9.29 -13.13
C ALA A 672 25.44 -10.57 -13.77
N ASP A 673 26.29 -11.29 -13.04
CA ASP A 673 26.89 -12.58 -13.35
C ASP A 673 26.08 -13.78 -12.79
N GLY A 674 24.96 -13.53 -12.11
CA GLY A 674 24.14 -14.55 -11.47
C GLY A 674 24.66 -14.99 -10.10
N HIS A 675 25.73 -14.39 -9.56
CA HIS A 675 26.19 -14.70 -8.21
C HIS A 675 25.25 -14.09 -7.16
N ILE A 676 24.76 -14.94 -6.26
CA ILE A 676 23.93 -14.53 -5.13
C ILE A 676 24.84 -14.00 -4.02
N MET A 677 24.77 -12.70 -3.78
CA MET A 677 25.42 -12.03 -2.65
C MET A 677 24.47 -12.03 -1.46
N ARG A 678 24.70 -12.95 -0.51
CA ARG A 678 23.99 -12.96 0.77
C ARG A 678 24.70 -12.06 1.77
N SER A 679 24.08 -10.94 2.10
CA SER A 679 24.57 -10.07 3.17
C SER A 679 23.96 -10.50 4.49
N LEU A 680 24.81 -10.78 5.48
CA LEU A 680 24.35 -11.14 6.82
C LEU A 680 23.70 -9.93 7.52
N LYS A 681 22.50 -10.13 8.06
CA LYS A 681 21.71 -9.12 8.79
C LYS A 681 21.87 -9.27 10.30
N GLN A 682 21.88 -10.50 10.80
CA GLN A 682 22.20 -10.81 12.19
C GLN A 682 23.01 -12.08 12.28
N ASP A 683 24.08 -12.05 13.09
CA ASP A 683 24.84 -13.23 13.46
C ASP A 683 24.00 -14.21 14.29
N ARG A 684 24.39 -15.48 14.24
CA ARG A 684 23.84 -16.53 15.11
C ARG A 684 23.96 -16.10 16.58
N SER A 685 22.87 -16.18 17.32
CA SER A 685 22.80 -15.61 18.67
C SER A 685 22.21 -16.61 19.66
N LEU A 686 22.42 -16.37 20.96
CA LEU A 686 21.76 -17.09 22.04
C LEU A 686 20.83 -16.14 22.78
N CYS A 687 19.55 -16.50 22.87
CA CYS A 687 18.56 -15.80 23.68
C CYS A 687 18.43 -16.50 25.03
N VAL A 688 18.85 -15.82 26.08
CA VAL A 688 18.76 -16.28 27.47
C VAL A 688 17.45 -15.75 28.06
N GLU A 689 16.54 -16.64 28.43
CA GLU A 689 15.20 -16.29 28.91
C GLU A 689 15.15 -16.25 30.45
N GLY A 690 14.34 -15.37 31.06
CA GLY A 690 14.08 -15.36 32.51
C GLY A 690 15.20 -14.74 33.34
N VAL A 691 15.88 -13.75 32.77
CA VAL A 691 16.96 -12.99 33.40
C VAL A 691 16.36 -11.82 34.21
N GLU A 692 16.95 -11.43 35.33
CA GLU A 692 16.50 -10.26 36.08
C GLU A 692 16.75 -8.95 35.30
N GLN A 693 15.79 -8.02 35.31
CA GLN A 693 15.91 -6.77 34.57
C GLN A 693 17.05 -5.92 35.14
N GLY A 694 17.96 -5.45 34.28
CA GLY A 694 19.12 -4.65 34.67
C GLY A 694 20.31 -5.44 35.23
N VAL A 695 20.29 -6.79 35.20
CA VAL A 695 21.42 -7.61 35.70
C VAL A 695 22.76 -7.30 35.00
N THR A 696 22.69 -6.79 33.77
CA THR A 696 23.85 -6.43 32.95
C THR A 696 24.21 -4.95 33.02
N ASP A 697 23.40 -4.11 33.67
CA ASP A 697 23.62 -2.66 33.72
C ASP A 697 24.85 -2.29 34.56
N SER A 698 25.19 -3.16 35.51
CA SER A 698 26.40 -3.03 36.33
C SER A 698 27.66 -3.66 35.70
N LEU A 699 27.55 -4.27 34.51
CA LEU A 699 28.65 -4.98 33.87
C LEU A 699 29.68 -4.00 33.29
N ARG A 700 30.89 -3.97 33.87
CA ARG A 700 31.97 -3.03 33.47
C ARG A 700 32.94 -3.59 32.43
N TRP A 701 32.73 -4.83 32.00
CA TRP A 701 33.60 -5.57 31.08
C TRP A 701 32.76 -6.25 30.01
N LYS A 702 33.37 -6.56 28.86
CA LYS A 702 32.67 -7.20 27.74
C LYS A 702 32.88 -8.72 27.80
N PRO A 703 31.80 -9.52 27.86
CA PRO A 703 31.94 -10.97 27.88
C PRO A 703 32.49 -11.48 26.54
N THR A 704 33.43 -12.41 26.62
CA THR A 704 34.03 -13.10 25.47
C THR A 704 33.52 -14.52 25.32
N ASP A 705 33.01 -15.11 26.40
CA ASP A 705 32.58 -16.50 26.45
C ASP A 705 31.34 -16.64 27.34
N VAL A 706 30.45 -17.56 26.97
CA VAL A 706 29.33 -18.02 27.77
C VAL A 706 29.37 -19.52 27.90
N SER A 707 29.18 -20.04 29.11
CA SER A 707 29.00 -21.47 29.34
C SER A 707 27.84 -21.77 30.25
N PHE A 708 27.20 -22.91 30.04
CA PHE A 708 26.11 -23.41 30.87
C PHE A 708 25.98 -24.92 30.71
N THR A 709 25.42 -25.57 31.72
CA THR A 709 25.13 -27.01 31.66
C THR A 709 23.67 -27.20 31.28
N ASN A 710 23.41 -28.09 30.33
CA ASN A 710 22.05 -28.52 30.02
C ASN A 710 21.54 -29.44 31.14
N ASP A 711 20.52 -29.00 31.87
CA ASP A 711 19.92 -29.73 32.99
C ASP A 711 19.29 -31.07 32.55
N GLU A 712 18.94 -31.22 31.27
CA GLU A 712 18.31 -32.45 30.75
C GLU A 712 19.34 -33.52 30.35
N THR A 713 20.47 -33.13 29.77
CA THR A 713 21.48 -34.06 29.24
C THR A 713 22.75 -34.13 30.09
N GLY A 714 22.97 -33.17 30.99
CA GLY A 714 24.21 -32.99 31.74
C GLY A 714 25.39 -32.47 30.90
N GLU A 715 25.15 -32.08 29.66
CA GLU A 715 26.16 -31.60 28.73
C GLU A 715 26.60 -30.17 29.07
N LEU A 716 27.92 -29.95 29.16
CA LEU A 716 28.48 -28.59 29.26
C LEU A 716 28.55 -27.98 27.85
N VAL A 717 27.88 -26.84 27.69
CA VAL A 717 27.79 -26.10 26.43
C VAL A 717 28.55 -24.80 26.57
N GLU A 718 29.44 -24.50 25.62
CA GLU A 718 30.28 -23.29 25.63
C GLU A 718 30.25 -22.58 24.26
N PHE A 719 30.10 -21.26 24.27
CA PHE A 719 30.12 -20.42 23.07
C PHE A 719 30.99 -19.19 23.26
N ARG A 720 31.64 -18.74 22.18
CA ARG A 720 32.29 -17.42 22.14
C ARG A 720 31.26 -16.34 21.84
N VAL A 721 31.27 -15.30 22.66
CA VAL A 721 30.39 -14.13 22.58
C VAL A 721 31.15 -12.95 21.97
N ARG A 722 30.53 -12.26 21.01
CA ARG A 722 31.04 -10.99 20.44
C ARG A 722 30.35 -9.78 21.05
N GLY A 723 29.06 -9.91 21.31
CA GLY A 723 28.19 -8.83 21.69
C GLY A 723 27.12 -9.32 22.67
N LEU A 724 26.69 -8.41 23.53
CA LEU A 724 25.63 -8.62 24.49
C LEU A 724 24.68 -7.44 24.38
N ARG A 725 23.39 -7.71 24.22
CA ARG A 725 22.34 -6.68 24.19
C ARG A 725 21.11 -7.14 24.97
N SER A 726 20.45 -6.20 25.64
CA SER A 726 19.14 -6.47 26.24
C SER A 726 18.12 -6.60 25.12
N ALA A 727 17.36 -7.69 25.14
CA ALA A 727 16.42 -8.05 24.09
C ALA A 727 15.00 -7.61 24.46
N GLU A 728 14.48 -8.11 25.57
CA GLU A 728 13.18 -7.77 26.14
C GLU A 728 13.30 -7.66 27.67
N PRO A 729 12.33 -7.07 28.38
CA PRO A 729 12.27 -7.14 29.83
C PRO A 729 12.24 -8.59 30.29
N GLY A 730 13.37 -9.07 30.83
CA GLY A 730 13.53 -10.44 31.28
C GLY A 730 14.33 -11.36 30.35
N SER A 731 14.96 -10.84 29.28
CA SER A 731 15.80 -11.63 28.38
C SER A 731 17.08 -10.93 27.97
N LEU A 732 18.09 -11.74 27.64
CA LEU A 732 19.41 -11.29 27.23
C LEU A 732 19.80 -11.96 25.90
N LEU A 733 20.26 -11.19 24.93
CA LEU A 733 20.75 -11.72 23.66
C LEU A 733 22.28 -11.65 23.60
N LEU A 734 22.90 -12.79 23.34
CA LEU A 734 24.34 -12.96 23.19
C LEU A 734 24.65 -13.28 21.73
N GLU A 735 25.36 -12.40 21.04
CA GLU A 735 25.79 -12.63 19.66
C GLU A 735 27.00 -13.58 19.69
N THR A 736 26.89 -14.74 19.02
CA THR A 736 27.91 -15.78 19.06
C THR A 736 28.69 -15.86 17.75
N ASN A 737 29.94 -16.34 17.83
CA ASN A 737 30.67 -16.72 16.62
C ASN A 737 30.06 -18.01 16.03
N GLY A 738 29.93 -18.05 14.70
CA GLY A 738 29.61 -19.22 13.88
C GLY A 738 30.48 -20.45 14.19
#